data_AF-A0AAV9H605-F1
#
_entry.id   AF-A0AAV9H605-F1
#
_cell.length_a   1.000
_cell.length_b   1.000
_cell.length_c   1.000
_cell.angle_alpha   90.00
_cell.angle_beta   90.00
_cell.angle_gamma   90.00
#
_symmetry.space_group_name_H-M   'P 1'
#
loop_
_entity.id
_entity.type
_entity.pdbx_description
1 polymer ?
#
loop_
_entity_poly.entity_id
_entity_poly.type
_entity_poly.pdbx_seq_one_letter_code
_entity_poly.pdbx_strand_id
1 'polypeptide(L)'
;MSDLSKNFETLQLHAGQEPDPTTNSRAVPIYATTSFVFNDSAHGARLFGLKEFGNIYSRIMNPTVDVFEKRIAALEGGVAALATSSGQAAQFLTIAALAHAGDNIVSTSNLYGGTYNQFKVLFPRLGITTKFVKGDKPEDLAAAIDDKTKAVYIESIGNPRYNVPDFEAIVAVAHEKGVPVVVDNTFGAGGYFVRPFDHGADIIVHSATKWIGGHGTTIGGVIVDSGRFDWGKNGARFPQFVEPSEGYHGLKFWETFGPISFIIRARVELLRDIGASLNPFAAQQLIIGIETLSLRAERHAQNALALAKWLEASPYVSWVSYPGLESHPSHENAKKYLKRGFGGVLSFGVKGGGAAGSQIVDGFKLVSNLANVGDSKTLAIHPWTTTHEQLTDEEKVSSGVTEDLIRISVGTEHIDDIIADFEQSFKAAAASSTEGGAKPTITKMNLLTTLLLLGATALGAPSTSLTLRIPPSAALPNPNVLPPSTHATLSALSTFLSAPLSTQNTLTFHNVTAGSYLLDVFCATHAFAPLRVDVSISPQPSEALLVRAWETYRGNDWDNKGEAVTVAEGNVFETRVLGGKGYFMERSKFNAFAILKNPMILIGLVSMAVFLGLPYLVDNMDPEMRAEWEERQKSNPMNGIMGAAQSGGPGGFDMAAFLAGSGKKEEPAPEAVSSGSSKGPGNGGGKKAKR
;
A
#
# COMPACT_ATOMS: atom_id res chain seq x y z
N MET A 1 -0.40 -27.20 19.39
CA MET A 1 -1.05 -26.03 20.03
C MET A 1 -2.54 -25.89 19.68
N SER A 2 -3.04 -26.17 18.47
CA SER A 2 -4.49 -26.22 18.19
C SER A 2 -5.24 -27.22 19.07
N ASP A 3 -4.52 -28.24 19.58
CA ASP A 3 -5.08 -29.23 20.51
C ASP A 3 -5.30 -28.69 21.93
N LEU A 4 -4.68 -27.54 22.27
CA LEU A 4 -4.74 -26.96 23.62
C LEU A 4 -5.90 -25.96 23.79
N SER A 5 -6.37 -25.31 22.72
CA SER A 5 -7.47 -24.35 22.78
C SER A 5 -8.09 -24.12 21.41
N LYS A 6 -9.41 -23.96 21.37
CA LYS A 6 -10.18 -23.50 20.19
C LYS A 6 -10.55 -22.02 20.27
N ASN A 7 -10.12 -21.32 21.33
CA ASN A 7 -10.47 -19.92 21.56
C ASN A 7 -9.58 -18.99 20.73
N PHE A 8 -10.20 -18.05 20.02
CA PHE A 8 -9.54 -17.14 19.07
C PHE A 8 -8.38 -16.36 19.73
N GLU A 9 -8.59 -15.82 20.91
CA GLU A 9 -7.66 -14.96 21.65
C GLU A 9 -6.39 -15.73 22.06
N THR A 10 -6.50 -17.05 22.29
CA THR A 10 -5.35 -17.92 22.54
C THR A 10 -4.65 -18.30 21.24
N LEU A 11 -5.43 -18.65 20.21
CA LEU A 11 -4.91 -19.06 18.90
C LEU A 11 -4.11 -17.92 18.24
N GLN A 12 -4.56 -16.67 18.32
CA GLN A 12 -3.89 -15.53 17.71
C GLN A 12 -2.47 -15.29 18.29
N LEU A 13 -2.19 -15.81 19.49
CA LEU A 13 -0.88 -15.67 20.16
C LEU A 13 0.03 -16.89 19.95
N HIS A 14 -0.55 -18.08 19.73
CA HIS A 14 0.18 -19.34 19.87
C HIS A 14 0.09 -20.28 18.66
N ALA A 15 -0.95 -20.17 17.83
CA ALA A 15 -1.09 -21.06 16.70
C ALA A 15 0.08 -20.88 15.71
N GLY A 16 0.57 -22.01 15.19
CA GLY A 16 1.69 -22.05 14.24
C GLY A 16 3.08 -21.86 14.85
N GLN A 17 3.21 -21.53 16.14
CA GLN A 17 4.48 -21.18 16.76
C GLN A 17 4.79 -22.03 17.99
N GLU A 18 6.00 -22.57 18.02
CA GLU A 18 6.65 -23.09 19.23
C GLU A 18 7.94 -22.27 19.50
N PRO A 19 8.46 -22.23 20.74
CA PRO A 19 9.78 -21.65 20.99
C PRO A 19 10.84 -22.26 20.06
N ASP A 20 11.73 -21.42 19.52
CA ASP A 20 12.79 -21.90 18.63
C ASP A 20 13.66 -22.95 19.35
N PRO A 21 13.77 -24.20 18.84
CA PRO A 21 14.43 -25.28 19.57
C PRO A 21 15.95 -25.09 19.70
N THR A 22 16.56 -24.19 18.92
CA THR A 22 18.01 -23.96 18.95
C THR A 22 18.39 -22.92 20.01
N THR A 23 17.61 -21.85 20.13
CA THR A 23 17.91 -20.68 20.96
C THR A 23 16.94 -20.48 22.12
N ASN A 24 15.83 -21.23 22.13
CA ASN A 24 14.67 -21.02 23.00
C ASN A 24 14.03 -19.63 22.86
N SER A 25 14.21 -18.96 21.71
CA SER A 25 13.54 -17.69 21.43
C SER A 25 12.03 -17.86 21.52
N ARG A 26 11.38 -17.06 22.37
CA ARG A 26 9.93 -17.06 22.47
C ARG A 26 9.27 -16.28 21.34
N ALA A 27 9.90 -15.23 20.83
CA ALA A 27 9.42 -14.50 19.67
C ALA A 27 9.77 -15.26 18.39
N VAL A 28 8.95 -15.10 17.33
CA VAL A 28 9.19 -15.71 16.03
C VAL A 28 10.47 -15.11 15.42
N PRO A 29 11.50 -15.91 15.11
CA PRO A 29 12.69 -15.41 14.42
C PRO A 29 12.36 -14.94 13.00
N ILE A 30 13.08 -13.92 12.53
CA ILE A 30 13.00 -13.47 11.13
C ILE A 30 14.04 -14.24 10.32
N TYR A 31 13.60 -15.21 9.53
CA TYR A 31 14.46 -15.94 8.61
C TYR A 31 14.63 -15.15 7.31
N ALA A 32 15.42 -14.07 7.37
CA ALA A 32 15.80 -13.23 6.22
C ALA A 32 16.81 -13.93 5.30
N THR A 33 16.44 -15.10 4.79
CA THR A 33 17.24 -15.93 3.89
C THR A 33 16.50 -16.19 2.59
N THR A 34 17.23 -16.52 1.54
CA THR A 34 16.66 -17.00 0.28
C THR A 34 16.58 -18.52 0.23
N SER A 35 17.59 -19.22 0.77
CA SER A 35 17.85 -20.63 0.52
C SER A 35 18.12 -21.39 1.83
N PHE A 36 17.89 -22.70 1.80
CA PHE A 36 18.09 -23.59 2.95
C PHE A 36 19.01 -24.75 2.56
N VAL A 37 19.92 -25.11 3.47
CA VAL A 37 20.88 -26.21 3.25
C VAL A 37 20.16 -27.55 3.35
N PHE A 38 20.43 -28.47 2.41
CA PHE A 38 19.97 -29.85 2.51
C PHE A 38 20.93 -30.70 3.34
N ASN A 39 20.39 -31.66 4.08
CA ASN A 39 21.19 -32.64 4.82
C ASN A 39 22.12 -33.45 3.89
N ASP A 40 21.60 -33.86 2.74
CA ASP A 40 22.32 -34.54 1.66
C ASP A 40 21.54 -34.40 0.34
N SER A 41 22.08 -34.94 -0.77
CA SER A 41 21.44 -34.89 -2.09
C SER A 41 20.13 -35.68 -2.16
N ALA A 42 19.98 -36.75 -1.37
CA ALA A 42 18.75 -37.54 -1.33
C ALA A 42 17.62 -36.80 -0.62
N HIS A 43 17.92 -36.05 0.45
CA HIS A 43 16.99 -35.14 1.11
C HIS A 43 16.51 -34.06 0.14
N GLY A 44 17.41 -33.41 -0.59
CA GLY A 44 17.03 -32.45 -1.65
C GLY A 44 16.08 -33.08 -2.68
N ALA A 45 16.40 -34.27 -3.18
CA ALA A 45 15.55 -34.98 -4.14
C ALA A 45 14.15 -35.32 -3.60
N ARG A 46 14.03 -35.70 -2.31
CA ARG A 46 12.73 -35.96 -1.68
C ARG A 46 11.90 -34.69 -1.54
N LEU A 47 12.51 -33.56 -1.18
CA LEU A 47 11.83 -32.27 -1.10
C LEU A 47 11.29 -31.82 -2.47
N PHE A 48 12.12 -31.84 -3.52
CA PHE A 48 11.67 -31.46 -4.87
C PHE A 48 10.64 -32.43 -5.46
N GLY A 49 10.72 -33.71 -5.09
CA GLY A 49 9.73 -34.72 -5.47
C GLY A 49 8.44 -34.69 -4.63
N LEU A 50 8.29 -33.72 -3.72
CA LEU A 50 7.17 -33.61 -2.78
C LEU A 50 6.92 -34.88 -1.94
N LYS A 51 7.98 -35.68 -1.72
CA LYS A 51 7.95 -36.90 -0.88
C LYS A 51 8.18 -36.60 0.59
N GLU A 52 8.69 -35.40 0.87
CA GLU A 52 8.98 -34.88 2.19
C GLU A 52 8.68 -33.37 2.19
N PHE A 53 8.02 -32.86 3.23
CA PHE A 53 7.82 -31.43 3.40
C PHE A 53 9.04 -30.80 4.06
N GLY A 54 9.47 -29.64 3.54
CA GLY A 54 10.61 -28.93 4.09
C GLY A 54 10.93 -27.66 3.32
N ASN A 55 11.87 -26.89 3.86
CA ASN A 55 12.29 -25.64 3.25
C ASN A 55 13.30 -25.89 2.13
N ILE A 56 13.04 -25.30 0.96
CA ILE A 56 13.93 -25.33 -0.20
C ILE A 56 14.41 -23.90 -0.48
N TYR A 57 13.45 -23.01 -0.72
CA TYR A 57 13.69 -21.63 -1.11
C TYR A 57 12.54 -20.73 -0.65
N SER A 58 12.85 -19.55 -0.13
CA SER A 58 11.89 -18.63 0.50
C SER A 58 10.78 -18.12 -0.43
N ARG A 59 10.96 -18.21 -1.75
CA ARG A 59 9.90 -17.90 -2.73
C ARG A 59 8.66 -18.80 -2.56
N ILE A 60 8.83 -20.04 -2.07
CA ILE A 60 7.71 -21.00 -1.93
C ILE A 60 7.41 -21.37 -0.48
N MET A 61 8.38 -21.30 0.43
CA MET A 61 8.20 -21.58 1.86
C MET A 61 9.34 -20.94 2.66
N ASN A 62 8.98 -20.27 3.76
CA ASN A 62 9.92 -19.64 4.70
C ASN A 62 9.40 -19.85 6.13
N PRO A 63 10.23 -20.21 7.12
CA PRO A 63 9.73 -20.51 8.47
C PRO A 63 8.98 -19.36 9.17
N THR A 64 9.37 -18.10 8.95
CA THR A 64 8.64 -16.94 9.50
C THR A 64 7.26 -16.82 8.85
N VAL A 65 7.19 -17.04 7.54
CA VAL A 65 5.93 -16.99 6.77
C VAL A 65 5.03 -18.17 7.12
N ASP A 66 5.60 -19.35 7.36
CA ASP A 66 4.86 -20.57 7.75
C ASP A 66 4.14 -20.40 9.11
N VAL A 67 4.75 -19.70 10.08
CA VAL A 67 4.06 -19.35 11.33
C VAL A 67 2.83 -18.47 11.05
N PHE A 68 2.98 -17.45 10.20
CA PHE A 68 1.87 -16.57 9.81
C PHE A 68 0.74 -17.36 9.11
N GLU A 69 1.08 -18.21 8.16
CA GLU A 69 0.13 -19.07 7.43
C GLU A 69 -0.63 -20.00 8.39
N LYS A 70 0.09 -20.76 9.22
CA LYS A 70 -0.52 -21.68 10.20
C LYS A 70 -1.41 -20.95 11.20
N ARG A 71 -1.02 -19.74 11.63
CA ARG A 71 -1.80 -18.94 12.56
C ARG A 71 -3.12 -18.50 11.94
N ILE A 72 -3.10 -17.94 10.74
CA ILE A 72 -4.33 -17.54 10.04
C ILE A 72 -5.22 -18.76 9.73
N ALA A 73 -4.65 -19.89 9.29
CA ALA A 73 -5.41 -21.10 9.07
C ALA A 73 -6.17 -21.54 10.34
N ALA A 74 -5.52 -21.50 11.50
CA ALA A 74 -6.15 -21.83 12.78
C ALA A 74 -7.26 -20.85 13.18
N LEU A 75 -7.07 -19.54 12.92
CA LEU A 75 -8.07 -18.51 13.24
C LEU A 75 -9.34 -18.64 12.38
N GLU A 76 -9.18 -18.91 11.09
CA GLU A 76 -10.31 -19.13 10.16
C GLU A 76 -10.92 -20.54 10.29
N GLY A 77 -10.23 -21.48 10.96
CA GLY A 77 -10.68 -22.87 11.06
C GLY A 77 -10.45 -23.69 9.78
N GLY A 78 -9.46 -23.29 8.97
CA GLY A 78 -9.01 -24.02 7.79
C GLY A 78 -7.92 -25.05 8.09
N VAL A 79 -7.59 -25.87 7.09
CA VAL A 79 -6.56 -26.91 7.20
C VAL A 79 -5.15 -26.41 6.93
N ALA A 80 -5.02 -25.37 6.09
CA ALA A 80 -3.74 -24.76 5.74
C ALA A 80 -3.96 -23.40 5.05
N ALA A 81 -2.89 -22.59 4.99
CA ALA A 81 -2.90 -21.29 4.33
C ALA A 81 -1.64 -21.08 3.48
N LEU A 82 -1.72 -20.06 2.61
CA LEU A 82 -0.64 -19.63 1.72
C LEU A 82 -0.57 -18.10 1.70
N ALA A 83 0.54 -17.54 2.16
CA ALA A 83 0.76 -16.11 2.19
C ALA A 83 1.28 -15.60 0.84
N THR A 84 0.85 -14.41 0.46
CA THR A 84 1.18 -13.78 -0.81
C THR A 84 1.58 -12.31 -0.60
N SER A 85 2.17 -11.70 -1.63
CA SER A 85 2.67 -10.32 -1.58
C SER A 85 1.58 -9.26 -1.37
N SER A 86 0.30 -9.58 -1.62
CA SER A 86 -0.85 -8.68 -1.42
C SER A 86 -2.18 -9.44 -1.46
N GLY A 87 -3.27 -8.84 -0.96
CA GLY A 87 -4.62 -9.43 -1.11
C GLY A 87 -5.02 -9.66 -2.58
N GLN A 88 -4.63 -8.76 -3.49
CA GLN A 88 -4.86 -8.92 -4.92
C GLN A 88 -4.10 -10.14 -5.49
N ALA A 89 -2.90 -10.43 -4.97
CA ALA A 89 -2.16 -11.63 -5.33
C ALA A 89 -2.80 -12.90 -4.75
N ALA A 90 -3.32 -12.86 -3.52
CA ALA A 90 -4.08 -14.00 -2.95
C ALA A 90 -5.30 -14.34 -3.82
N GLN A 91 -6.11 -13.35 -4.16
CA GLN A 91 -7.25 -13.51 -5.07
C GLN A 91 -6.80 -14.03 -6.45
N PHE A 92 -5.76 -13.44 -7.04
CA PHE A 92 -5.26 -13.83 -8.34
C PHE A 92 -4.84 -15.30 -8.37
N LEU A 93 -4.00 -15.73 -7.43
CA LEU A 93 -3.51 -17.12 -7.37
C LEU A 93 -4.65 -18.10 -7.08
N THR A 94 -5.64 -17.74 -6.26
CA THR A 94 -6.83 -18.58 -6.04
C THR A 94 -7.58 -18.82 -7.34
N ILE A 95 -7.93 -17.76 -8.09
CA ILE A 95 -8.68 -17.92 -9.33
C ILE A 95 -7.85 -18.62 -10.40
N ALA A 96 -6.56 -18.30 -10.54
CA ALA A 96 -5.65 -18.97 -11.47
C ALA A 96 -5.41 -20.45 -11.13
N ALA A 97 -5.56 -20.85 -9.86
CA ALA A 97 -5.53 -22.26 -9.47
C ALA A 97 -6.83 -23.00 -9.86
N LEU A 98 -7.96 -22.31 -9.97
CA LEU A 98 -9.27 -22.92 -10.26
C LEU A 98 -9.64 -22.88 -11.74
N ALA A 99 -9.30 -21.80 -12.45
CA ALA A 99 -9.77 -21.48 -13.78
C ALA A 99 -8.63 -21.23 -14.76
N HIS A 100 -8.82 -21.65 -16.01
CA HIS A 100 -7.90 -21.46 -17.12
C HIS A 100 -8.57 -20.71 -18.28
N ALA A 101 -7.82 -20.46 -19.35
CA ALA A 101 -8.38 -19.81 -20.54
C ALA A 101 -9.58 -20.61 -21.10
N GLY A 102 -10.69 -19.93 -21.32
CA GLY A 102 -11.97 -20.51 -21.75
C GLY A 102 -12.95 -20.82 -20.60
N ASP A 103 -12.50 -20.72 -19.35
CA ASP A 103 -13.36 -20.89 -18.18
C ASP A 103 -14.01 -19.57 -17.72
N ASN A 104 -14.98 -19.68 -16.81
CA ASN A 104 -15.57 -18.53 -16.16
C ASN A 104 -15.69 -18.69 -14.63
N ILE A 105 -15.90 -17.57 -13.94
CA ILE A 105 -16.37 -17.54 -12.55
C ILE A 105 -17.68 -16.76 -12.48
N VAL A 106 -18.47 -17.04 -11.45
CA VAL A 106 -19.66 -16.25 -11.09
C VAL A 106 -19.31 -15.41 -9.87
N SER A 107 -19.63 -14.13 -9.90
CA SER A 107 -19.35 -13.22 -8.77
C SER A 107 -20.47 -12.22 -8.58
N THR A 108 -20.68 -11.76 -7.35
CA THR A 108 -21.54 -10.60 -7.10
C THR A 108 -20.92 -9.33 -7.69
N SER A 109 -21.71 -8.29 -7.93
CA SER A 109 -21.21 -6.95 -8.24
C SER A 109 -20.78 -6.14 -7.01
N ASN A 110 -21.10 -6.59 -5.80
CA ASN A 110 -20.80 -5.92 -4.53
C ASN A 110 -19.38 -6.28 -4.08
N LEU A 111 -18.40 -5.77 -4.81
CA LEU A 111 -16.98 -6.08 -4.60
C LEU A 111 -16.18 -4.81 -4.35
N TYR A 112 -15.03 -4.98 -3.70
CA TYR A 112 -13.95 -4.02 -3.75
C TYR A 112 -13.61 -3.65 -5.20
N GLY A 113 -13.51 -2.35 -5.48
CA GLY A 113 -13.25 -1.84 -6.84
C GLY A 113 -12.02 -2.45 -7.51
N GLY A 114 -10.94 -2.73 -6.75
CA GLY A 114 -9.75 -3.40 -7.29
C GLY A 114 -10.04 -4.84 -7.72
N THR A 115 -10.82 -5.58 -6.93
CA THR A 115 -11.28 -6.95 -7.23
C THR A 115 -12.20 -6.95 -8.45
N TYR A 116 -13.16 -6.04 -8.51
CA TYR A 116 -14.03 -5.87 -9.67
C TYR A 116 -13.22 -5.59 -10.94
N ASN A 117 -12.25 -4.67 -10.88
CA ASN A 117 -11.37 -4.36 -12.01
C ASN A 117 -10.49 -5.55 -12.39
N GLN A 118 -9.96 -6.30 -11.43
CA GLN A 118 -9.19 -7.52 -11.69
C GLN A 118 -10.02 -8.52 -12.50
N PHE A 119 -11.28 -8.74 -12.10
CA PHE A 119 -12.24 -9.66 -12.74
C PHE A 119 -12.75 -9.16 -14.10
N LYS A 120 -13.01 -7.86 -14.25
CA LYS A 120 -13.56 -7.26 -15.49
C LYS A 120 -12.50 -6.98 -16.55
N VAL A 121 -11.26 -6.68 -16.15
CA VAL A 121 -10.23 -6.16 -17.08
C VAL A 121 -9.02 -7.08 -17.18
N LEU A 122 -8.47 -7.57 -16.06
CA LEU A 122 -7.25 -8.38 -16.10
C LEU A 122 -7.53 -9.82 -16.53
N PHE A 123 -8.45 -10.51 -15.87
CA PHE A 123 -8.73 -11.92 -16.15
C PHE A 123 -9.19 -12.21 -17.59
N PRO A 124 -10.01 -11.36 -18.25
CA PRO A 124 -10.38 -11.59 -19.64
C PRO A 124 -9.18 -11.59 -20.60
N ARG A 125 -8.10 -10.86 -20.28
CA ARG A 125 -6.84 -10.89 -21.06
C ARG A 125 -6.09 -12.22 -20.92
N LEU A 126 -6.37 -12.96 -19.85
CA LEU A 126 -5.87 -14.30 -19.59
C LEU A 126 -6.87 -15.38 -20.03
N GLY A 127 -7.96 -14.98 -20.72
CA GLY A 127 -9.00 -15.88 -21.20
C GLY A 127 -9.98 -16.38 -20.13
N ILE A 128 -9.96 -15.83 -18.91
CA ILE A 128 -10.90 -16.18 -17.84
C ILE A 128 -11.94 -15.07 -17.76
N THR A 129 -13.22 -15.42 -17.85
CA THR A 129 -14.31 -14.42 -17.83
C THR A 129 -15.07 -14.44 -16.51
N THR A 130 -15.68 -13.31 -16.15
CA THR A 130 -16.52 -13.21 -14.94
C THR A 130 -17.95 -12.89 -15.33
N LYS A 131 -18.90 -13.68 -14.81
CA LYS A 131 -20.34 -13.41 -14.88
C LYS A 131 -20.76 -12.68 -13.61
N PHE A 132 -20.98 -11.38 -13.72
CA PHE A 132 -21.42 -10.56 -12.60
C PHE A 132 -22.93 -10.68 -12.38
N VAL A 133 -23.32 -11.04 -11.17
CA VAL A 133 -24.70 -11.05 -10.70
C VAL A 133 -24.96 -9.81 -9.85
N LYS A 134 -26.11 -9.16 -10.05
CA LYS A 134 -26.50 -7.99 -9.28
C LYS A 134 -27.10 -8.43 -7.93
N GLY A 135 -26.43 -8.08 -6.84
CA GLY A 135 -26.79 -8.55 -5.50
C GLY A 135 -26.20 -9.93 -5.18
N ASP A 136 -26.71 -10.56 -4.12
CA ASP A 136 -26.16 -11.79 -3.51
C ASP A 136 -27.24 -12.87 -3.31
N LYS A 137 -28.30 -12.83 -4.12
CA LYS A 137 -29.36 -13.83 -4.09
C LYS A 137 -28.85 -15.20 -4.58
N PRO A 138 -29.06 -16.28 -3.81
CA PRO A 138 -28.62 -17.63 -4.19
C PRO A 138 -29.15 -18.07 -5.56
N GLU A 139 -30.42 -17.79 -5.86
CA GLU A 139 -31.07 -18.17 -7.12
C GLU A 139 -30.42 -17.52 -8.35
N ASP A 140 -30.01 -16.25 -8.24
CA ASP A 140 -29.39 -15.51 -9.33
C ASP A 140 -27.95 -16.00 -9.58
N LEU A 141 -27.22 -16.30 -8.49
CA LEU A 141 -25.90 -16.93 -8.57
C LEU A 141 -26.00 -18.32 -9.19
N ALA A 142 -26.97 -19.13 -8.75
CA ALA A 142 -27.21 -20.46 -9.29
C ALA A 142 -27.51 -20.42 -10.79
N ALA A 143 -28.37 -19.49 -11.24
CA ALA A 143 -28.72 -19.34 -12.65
C ALA A 143 -27.52 -19.00 -13.56
N ALA A 144 -26.51 -18.30 -13.03
CA ALA A 144 -25.31 -17.92 -13.79
C ALA A 144 -24.28 -19.05 -13.95
N ILE A 145 -24.34 -20.10 -13.12
CA ILE A 145 -23.40 -21.23 -13.14
C ILE A 145 -23.66 -22.14 -14.34
N ASP A 146 -22.62 -22.41 -15.13
CA ASP A 146 -22.59 -23.36 -16.24
C ASP A 146 -21.46 -24.41 -16.10
N ASP A 147 -21.25 -25.24 -17.13
CA ASP A 147 -20.24 -26.31 -17.16
C ASP A 147 -18.79 -25.79 -17.16
N LYS A 148 -18.58 -24.51 -17.46
CA LYS A 148 -17.27 -23.84 -17.46
C LYS A 148 -17.03 -23.01 -16.21
N THR A 149 -18.02 -22.84 -15.34
CA THR A 149 -17.87 -22.11 -14.08
C THR A 149 -16.93 -22.85 -13.11
N LYS A 150 -15.94 -22.15 -12.56
CA LYS A 150 -14.90 -22.71 -11.67
C LYS A 150 -14.94 -22.22 -10.23
N ALA A 151 -15.66 -21.13 -9.98
CA ALA A 151 -15.86 -20.60 -8.64
C ALA A 151 -17.12 -19.74 -8.60
N VAL A 152 -17.75 -19.70 -7.42
CA VAL A 152 -18.59 -18.58 -6.99
C VAL A 152 -17.76 -17.71 -6.06
N TYR A 153 -17.68 -16.40 -6.33
CA TYR A 153 -16.91 -15.45 -5.53
C TYR A 153 -17.81 -14.42 -4.85
N ILE A 154 -17.65 -14.26 -3.54
CA ILE A 154 -18.38 -13.29 -2.72
C ILE A 154 -17.45 -12.61 -1.70
N GLU A 155 -17.85 -11.47 -1.16
CA GLU A 155 -17.22 -10.81 -0.01
C GLU A 155 -18.05 -11.08 1.25
N SER A 156 -17.41 -11.25 2.41
CA SER A 156 -18.14 -11.49 3.66
C SER A 156 -18.97 -10.29 4.11
N ILE A 157 -18.48 -9.08 3.80
CA ILE A 157 -19.21 -7.82 3.89
C ILE A 157 -18.91 -7.05 2.60
N GLY A 158 -19.87 -6.96 1.69
CA GLY A 158 -19.65 -6.40 0.35
C GLY A 158 -19.44 -4.89 0.34
N ASN A 159 -18.46 -4.40 -0.40
CA ASN A 159 -18.19 -2.96 -0.54
C ASN A 159 -18.87 -2.38 -1.80
N PRO A 160 -19.48 -1.18 -1.80
CA PRO A 160 -19.67 -0.22 -0.70
C PRO A 160 -20.99 -0.35 0.07
N ARG A 161 -21.79 -1.38 -0.22
CA ARG A 161 -23.16 -1.52 0.33
C ARG A 161 -23.25 -2.17 1.70
N TYR A 162 -22.17 -2.76 2.18
CA TYR A 162 -22.06 -3.56 3.40
C TYR A 162 -23.10 -4.67 3.50
N ASN A 163 -23.51 -5.24 2.36
CA ASN A 163 -24.38 -6.39 2.36
C ASN A 163 -23.64 -7.60 2.97
N VAL A 164 -24.35 -8.37 3.79
CA VAL A 164 -23.87 -9.63 4.36
C VAL A 164 -24.60 -10.77 3.64
N PRO A 165 -23.92 -11.53 2.75
CA PRO A 165 -24.55 -12.58 1.97
C PRO A 165 -25.09 -13.72 2.83
N ASP A 166 -26.07 -14.45 2.32
CA ASP A 166 -26.51 -15.70 2.93
C ASP A 166 -25.55 -16.85 2.56
N PHE A 167 -24.46 -16.99 3.32
CA PHE A 167 -23.40 -17.97 3.03
C PHE A 167 -23.93 -19.39 2.84
N GLU A 168 -24.79 -19.85 3.75
CA GLU A 168 -25.31 -21.23 3.74
C GLU A 168 -26.12 -21.51 2.46
N ALA A 169 -26.99 -20.58 2.07
CA ALA A 169 -27.82 -20.74 0.88
C ALA A 169 -26.99 -20.65 -0.41
N ILE A 170 -26.01 -19.74 -0.47
CA ILE A 170 -25.11 -19.60 -1.63
C ILE A 170 -24.23 -20.85 -1.80
N VAL A 171 -23.69 -21.35 -0.69
CA VAL A 171 -22.88 -22.58 -0.67
C VAL A 171 -23.70 -23.76 -1.15
N ALA A 172 -24.93 -23.92 -0.64
CA ALA A 172 -25.81 -25.02 -1.04
C ALA A 172 -26.02 -25.06 -2.56
N VAL A 173 -26.42 -23.94 -3.19
CA VAL A 173 -26.69 -23.89 -4.64
C VAL A 173 -25.43 -24.02 -5.49
N ALA A 174 -24.27 -23.58 -5.01
CA ALA A 174 -23.00 -23.74 -5.70
C ALA A 174 -22.51 -25.21 -5.66
N HIS A 175 -22.60 -25.84 -4.49
CA HIS A 175 -22.21 -27.23 -4.28
C HIS A 175 -23.10 -28.23 -5.01
N GLU A 176 -24.41 -27.93 -5.15
CA GLU A 176 -25.33 -28.72 -6.01
C GLU A 176 -24.81 -28.82 -7.46
N LYS A 177 -24.08 -27.81 -7.93
CA LYS A 177 -23.48 -27.76 -9.28
C LYS A 177 -21.99 -28.15 -9.31
N GLY A 178 -21.44 -28.58 -8.18
CA GLY A 178 -20.04 -28.98 -8.06
C GLY A 178 -19.05 -27.80 -8.22
N VAL A 179 -19.42 -26.61 -7.77
CA VAL A 179 -18.60 -25.39 -7.86
C VAL A 179 -18.22 -24.93 -6.44
N PRO A 180 -16.93 -24.66 -6.16
CA PRO A 180 -16.50 -24.16 -4.86
C PRO A 180 -16.86 -22.69 -4.66
N VAL A 181 -17.10 -22.31 -3.41
CA VAL A 181 -17.32 -20.92 -3.00
C VAL A 181 -16.03 -20.33 -2.41
N VAL A 182 -15.57 -19.24 -3.02
CA VAL A 182 -14.45 -18.42 -2.56
C VAL A 182 -15.01 -17.19 -1.87
N VAL A 183 -14.61 -16.97 -0.61
CA VAL A 183 -15.04 -15.80 0.16
C VAL A 183 -13.84 -14.90 0.45
N ASP A 184 -13.89 -13.65 0.00
CA ASP A 184 -12.98 -12.64 0.54
C ASP A 184 -13.48 -12.22 1.92
N ASN A 185 -12.75 -12.65 2.94
CA ASN A 185 -13.09 -12.41 4.33
C ASN A 185 -12.24 -11.29 4.94
N THR A 186 -11.70 -10.37 4.13
CA THR A 186 -10.91 -9.22 4.61
C THR A 186 -11.67 -8.46 5.70
N PHE A 187 -12.96 -8.17 5.49
CA PHE A 187 -13.82 -7.49 6.46
C PHE A 187 -14.24 -8.37 7.65
N GLY A 188 -14.06 -9.68 7.57
CA GLY A 188 -14.19 -10.59 8.71
C GLY A 188 -13.02 -10.53 9.69
N ALA A 189 -11.97 -9.77 9.38
CA ALA A 189 -10.81 -9.52 10.22
C ALA A 189 -10.12 -10.82 10.68
N GLY A 190 -9.72 -11.66 9.72
CA GLY A 190 -9.00 -12.92 9.98
C GLY A 190 -9.81 -13.91 10.82
N GLY A 191 -11.12 -13.99 10.55
CA GLY A 191 -12.03 -14.93 11.21
C GLY A 191 -12.68 -14.40 12.48
N TYR A 192 -12.36 -13.18 12.92
CA TYR A 192 -12.86 -12.66 14.19
C TYR A 192 -14.36 -12.35 14.15
N PHE A 193 -14.83 -11.60 13.15
CA PHE A 193 -16.25 -11.25 13.05
C PHE A 193 -17.08 -12.42 12.52
N VAL A 194 -16.56 -13.15 11.54
CA VAL A 194 -17.18 -14.31 10.91
C VAL A 194 -16.11 -15.24 10.35
N ARG A 195 -16.36 -16.55 10.45
CA ARG A 195 -15.59 -17.61 9.78
C ARG A 195 -16.47 -18.26 8.72
N PRO A 196 -16.38 -17.86 7.44
CA PRO A 196 -17.19 -18.43 6.36
C PRO A 196 -17.13 -19.96 6.27
N PHE A 197 -16.04 -20.59 6.69
CA PHE A 197 -15.92 -22.05 6.76
C PHE A 197 -16.91 -22.71 7.74
N ASP A 198 -17.35 -22.02 8.79
CA ASP A 198 -18.40 -22.53 9.67
C ASP A 198 -19.77 -22.62 8.95
N HIS A 199 -19.90 -21.96 7.79
CA HIS A 199 -21.09 -21.89 6.94
C HIS A 199 -20.90 -22.56 5.58
N GLY A 200 -19.84 -23.37 5.43
CA GLY A 200 -19.64 -24.24 4.27
C GLY A 200 -18.84 -23.66 3.10
N ALA A 201 -18.31 -22.44 3.21
CA ALA A 201 -17.38 -21.92 2.22
C ALA A 201 -16.14 -22.83 2.07
N ASP A 202 -15.51 -22.83 0.90
CA ASP A 202 -14.43 -23.78 0.59
C ASP A 202 -13.04 -23.14 0.69
N ILE A 203 -12.92 -21.91 0.22
CA ILE A 203 -11.66 -21.16 0.19
C ILE A 203 -11.92 -19.74 0.71
N ILE A 204 -11.03 -19.25 1.56
CA ILE A 204 -11.04 -17.86 2.01
C ILE A 204 -9.82 -17.14 1.45
N VAL A 205 -10.00 -15.89 1.05
CA VAL A 205 -8.89 -14.97 0.76
C VAL A 205 -8.96 -13.74 1.65
N HIS A 206 -7.81 -13.19 2.00
CA HIS A 206 -7.72 -11.89 2.68
C HIS A 206 -6.68 -11.00 2.04
N SER A 207 -6.96 -9.71 2.08
CA SER A 207 -5.93 -8.68 2.18
C SER A 207 -5.44 -8.58 3.63
N ALA A 208 -4.34 -9.27 3.94
CA ALA A 208 -3.68 -9.17 5.25
C ALA A 208 -3.19 -7.73 5.58
N THR A 209 -3.08 -6.87 4.56
CA THR A 209 -2.83 -5.43 4.68
C THR A 209 -3.81 -4.68 5.60
N LYS A 210 -5.04 -5.18 5.75
CA LYS A 210 -6.12 -4.50 6.48
C LYS A 210 -6.09 -4.92 7.95
N TRP A 211 -7.19 -5.37 8.55
CA TRP A 211 -7.27 -5.65 9.99
C TRP A 211 -6.26 -6.66 10.53
N ILE A 212 -5.86 -7.66 9.74
CA ILE A 212 -4.82 -8.63 10.12
C ILE A 212 -3.52 -7.89 10.48
N GLY A 213 -3.02 -7.04 9.59
CA GLY A 213 -1.87 -6.18 9.85
C GLY A 213 -2.18 -5.03 10.82
N GLY A 214 -3.29 -4.32 10.60
CA GLY A 214 -3.91 -3.37 11.53
C GLY A 214 -3.26 -2.00 11.68
N HIS A 215 -2.00 -1.84 11.23
CA HIS A 215 -1.19 -0.66 11.58
C HIS A 215 -0.83 0.23 10.39
N GLY A 216 -1.34 -0.07 9.19
CA GLY A 216 -1.08 0.71 7.97
C GLY A 216 0.35 0.60 7.44
N THR A 217 1.12 -0.40 7.85
CA THR A 217 2.57 -0.49 7.55
C THR A 217 2.95 -1.51 6.48
N THR A 218 2.14 -2.55 6.28
CA THR A 218 2.57 -3.76 5.56
C THR A 218 1.50 -4.20 4.56
N ILE A 219 1.88 -4.34 3.28
CA ILE A 219 1.04 -4.99 2.27
C ILE A 219 1.27 -6.51 2.34
N GLY A 220 0.18 -7.27 2.36
CA GLY A 220 0.22 -8.73 2.33
C GLY A 220 -1.14 -9.34 2.00
N GLY A 221 -1.13 -10.59 1.55
CA GLY A 221 -2.32 -11.39 1.32
C GLY A 221 -2.17 -12.78 1.92
N VAL A 222 -3.29 -13.48 2.07
CA VAL A 222 -3.31 -14.87 2.49
C VAL A 222 -4.51 -15.59 1.91
N ILE A 223 -4.29 -16.80 1.42
CA ILE A 223 -5.31 -17.76 1.00
C ILE A 223 -5.42 -18.80 2.12
N VAL A 224 -6.63 -19.20 2.48
CA VAL A 224 -6.90 -20.25 3.45
C VAL A 224 -7.77 -21.31 2.78
N ASP A 225 -7.41 -22.57 2.96
CA ASP A 225 -8.14 -23.72 2.43
C ASP A 225 -8.90 -24.40 3.56
N SER A 226 -10.19 -24.68 3.34
CA SER A 226 -11.01 -25.44 4.27
C SER A 226 -10.66 -26.93 4.29
N GLY A 227 -10.14 -27.45 3.17
CA GLY A 227 -9.96 -28.88 2.90
C GLY A 227 -11.25 -29.68 2.79
N ARG A 228 -12.40 -29.03 2.64
CA ARG A 228 -13.71 -29.69 2.64
C ARG A 228 -14.29 -29.93 1.24
N PHE A 229 -13.85 -29.16 0.25
CA PHE A 229 -14.31 -29.36 -1.13
C PHE A 229 -13.71 -30.63 -1.72
N ASP A 230 -14.57 -31.54 -2.17
CA ASP A 230 -14.14 -32.81 -2.76
C ASP A 230 -13.71 -32.61 -4.23
N TRP A 231 -12.42 -32.39 -4.43
CA TRP A 231 -11.82 -32.23 -5.76
C TRP A 231 -11.90 -33.53 -6.59
N GLY A 232 -11.95 -34.69 -5.95
CA GLY A 232 -12.08 -35.99 -6.61
C GLY A 232 -13.45 -36.17 -7.26
N LYS A 233 -14.52 -35.96 -6.49
CA LYS A 233 -15.90 -36.00 -6.97
C LYS A 233 -16.15 -35.00 -8.10
N ASN A 234 -15.49 -33.86 -8.05
CA ASN A 234 -15.61 -32.79 -9.06
C ASN A 234 -14.48 -32.82 -10.10
N GLY A 235 -13.76 -33.93 -10.24
CA GLY A 235 -12.56 -34.05 -11.09
C GLY A 235 -12.79 -33.74 -12.57
N ALA A 236 -13.98 -34.04 -13.11
CA ALA A 236 -14.31 -33.68 -14.49
C ALA A 236 -14.33 -32.15 -14.72
N ARG A 237 -14.72 -31.38 -13.70
CA ARG A 237 -14.69 -29.91 -13.73
C ARG A 237 -13.29 -29.40 -13.40
N PHE A 238 -12.55 -30.08 -12.52
CA PHE A 238 -11.21 -29.66 -12.11
C PHE A 238 -10.14 -30.73 -12.38
N PRO A 239 -9.88 -31.04 -13.67
CA PRO A 239 -8.95 -32.11 -14.04
C PRO A 239 -7.54 -31.88 -13.49
N GLN A 240 -7.14 -30.62 -13.28
CA GLN A 240 -5.83 -30.25 -12.74
C GLN A 240 -5.56 -30.78 -11.32
N PHE A 241 -6.57 -31.23 -10.58
CA PHE A 241 -6.37 -31.86 -9.27
C PHE A 241 -6.32 -33.40 -9.34
N VAL A 242 -6.90 -34.03 -10.36
CA VAL A 242 -7.05 -35.50 -10.44
C VAL A 242 -6.21 -36.14 -11.55
N GLU A 243 -5.87 -35.38 -12.58
CA GLU A 243 -5.01 -35.82 -13.68
C GLU A 243 -3.52 -35.64 -13.36
N PRO A 244 -2.62 -36.39 -14.03
CA PRO A 244 -1.19 -36.25 -13.84
C PRO A 244 -0.68 -34.83 -14.16
N SER A 245 -0.01 -34.16 -13.22
CA SER A 245 0.62 -32.85 -13.44
C SER A 245 1.93 -32.99 -14.19
N GLU A 246 2.05 -32.32 -15.35
CA GLU A 246 3.30 -32.24 -16.12
C GLU A 246 4.41 -31.54 -15.32
N GLY A 247 4.06 -30.47 -14.60
CA GLY A 247 4.99 -29.69 -13.78
C GLY A 247 5.58 -30.43 -12.58
N TYR A 248 5.02 -31.60 -12.25
CA TYR A 248 5.43 -32.48 -11.15
C TYR A 248 5.53 -33.95 -11.58
N HIS A 249 6.00 -34.22 -12.81
CA HIS A 249 6.37 -35.57 -13.29
C HIS A 249 5.24 -36.62 -13.19
N GLY A 250 4.01 -36.20 -13.47
CA GLY A 250 2.83 -37.06 -13.46
C GLY A 250 2.18 -37.23 -12.09
N LEU A 251 2.57 -36.44 -11.09
CA LEU A 251 1.93 -36.42 -9.78
C LEU A 251 0.43 -36.08 -9.90
N LYS A 252 -0.42 -36.86 -9.25
CA LYS A 252 -1.86 -36.57 -9.11
C LYS A 252 -2.11 -35.93 -7.75
N PHE A 253 -2.47 -34.66 -7.73
CA PHE A 253 -2.56 -33.88 -6.49
C PHE A 253 -3.59 -34.44 -5.50
N TRP A 254 -4.78 -34.81 -5.96
CA TRP A 254 -5.86 -35.32 -5.11
C TRP A 254 -5.51 -36.70 -4.52
N GLU A 255 -4.95 -37.59 -5.32
CA GLU A 255 -4.50 -38.92 -4.86
C GLU A 255 -3.38 -38.80 -3.80
N THR A 256 -2.49 -37.83 -3.97
CA THR A 256 -1.31 -37.67 -3.09
C THR A 256 -1.64 -36.93 -1.80
N PHE A 257 -2.39 -35.82 -1.89
CA PHE A 257 -2.55 -34.87 -0.78
C PHE A 257 -3.97 -34.81 -0.22
N GLY A 258 -4.95 -35.39 -0.91
CA GLY A 258 -6.35 -35.38 -0.48
C GLY A 258 -6.85 -33.96 -0.12
N PRO A 259 -7.39 -33.75 1.09
CA PRO A 259 -7.98 -32.47 1.49
C PRO A 259 -7.14 -31.21 1.24
N ILE A 260 -5.81 -31.28 1.27
CA ILE A 260 -4.94 -30.09 1.11
C ILE A 260 -4.45 -29.87 -0.34
N SER A 261 -4.99 -30.60 -1.33
CA SER A 261 -4.52 -30.52 -2.72
C SER A 261 -4.59 -29.11 -3.31
N PHE A 262 -5.62 -28.33 -3.00
CA PHE A 262 -5.77 -26.97 -3.52
C PHE A 262 -4.62 -26.07 -3.05
N ILE A 263 -4.42 -25.96 -1.74
CA ILE A 263 -3.39 -25.05 -1.20
C ILE A 263 -1.96 -25.50 -1.56
N ILE A 264 -1.71 -26.81 -1.64
CA ILE A 264 -0.42 -27.33 -2.08
C ILE A 264 -0.18 -26.95 -3.54
N ARG A 265 -1.13 -27.19 -4.44
CA ARG A 265 -0.99 -26.81 -5.85
C ARG A 265 -0.81 -25.30 -6.01
N ALA A 266 -1.56 -24.48 -5.28
CA ALA A 266 -1.38 -23.03 -5.25
C ALA A 266 0.04 -22.62 -4.85
N ARG A 267 0.67 -23.32 -3.89
CA ARG A 267 2.06 -23.07 -3.48
C ARG A 267 3.07 -23.53 -4.53
N VAL A 268 2.95 -24.77 -4.99
CA VAL A 268 4.02 -25.45 -5.72
C VAL A 268 3.98 -25.19 -7.22
N GLU A 269 2.85 -24.78 -7.78
CA GLU A 269 2.74 -24.32 -9.17
C GLU A 269 2.61 -22.79 -9.22
N LEU A 270 1.53 -22.24 -8.67
CA LEU A 270 1.17 -20.84 -8.91
C LEU A 270 2.11 -19.85 -8.20
N LEU A 271 2.33 -19.99 -6.89
CA LEU A 271 3.25 -19.13 -6.15
C LEU A 271 4.69 -19.31 -6.63
N ARG A 272 5.08 -20.55 -6.95
CA ARG A 272 6.39 -20.85 -7.51
C ARG A 272 6.61 -20.06 -8.81
N ASP A 273 5.69 -20.15 -9.76
CA ASP A 273 5.95 -19.70 -11.13
C ASP A 273 5.60 -18.22 -11.33
N ILE A 274 4.60 -17.69 -10.61
CA ILE A 274 4.27 -16.25 -10.60
C ILE A 274 5.18 -15.46 -9.66
N GLY A 275 5.63 -16.06 -8.56
CA GLY A 275 6.58 -15.43 -7.63
C GLY A 275 6.00 -14.33 -6.73
N ALA A 276 4.68 -14.29 -6.52
CA ALA A 276 4.02 -13.30 -5.67
C ALA A 276 4.17 -13.59 -4.15
N SER A 277 5.40 -13.82 -3.69
CA SER A 277 5.73 -14.29 -2.35
C SER A 277 5.74 -13.17 -1.30
N LEU A 278 5.30 -13.49 -0.09
CA LEU A 278 5.43 -12.60 1.06
C LEU A 278 6.86 -12.65 1.61
N ASN A 279 7.45 -11.49 1.92
CA ASN A 279 8.78 -11.42 2.52
C ASN A 279 8.74 -11.67 4.05
N PRO A 280 9.81 -12.20 4.66
CA PRO A 280 9.79 -12.59 6.07
C PRO A 280 9.66 -11.42 7.05
N PHE A 281 10.09 -10.21 6.68
CA PHE A 281 9.89 -9.01 7.52
C PHE A 281 8.42 -8.61 7.56
N ALA A 282 7.74 -8.62 6.40
CA ALA A 282 6.31 -8.38 6.31
C ALA A 282 5.52 -9.45 7.08
N ALA A 283 5.88 -10.73 6.94
CA ALA A 283 5.26 -11.79 7.72
C ALA A 283 5.40 -11.57 9.23
N GLN A 284 6.57 -11.15 9.70
CA GLN A 284 6.78 -10.84 11.12
C GLN A 284 5.92 -9.64 11.59
N GLN A 285 5.79 -8.58 10.79
CA GLN A 285 4.93 -7.44 11.11
C GLN A 285 3.45 -7.85 11.16
N LEU A 286 3.01 -8.71 10.24
CA LEU A 286 1.65 -9.24 10.24
C LEU A 286 1.39 -10.15 11.44
N ILE A 287 2.37 -10.95 11.87
CA ILE A 287 2.29 -11.76 13.09
C ILE A 287 2.05 -10.87 14.31
N ILE A 288 2.83 -9.78 14.46
CA ILE A 288 2.62 -8.80 15.55
C ILE A 288 1.21 -8.18 15.46
N GLY A 289 0.75 -7.85 14.24
CA GLY A 289 -0.62 -7.40 14.02
C GLY A 289 -1.64 -8.40 14.57
N ILE A 290 -1.53 -9.68 14.22
CA ILE A 290 -2.45 -10.74 14.63
C ILE A 290 -2.53 -10.88 16.15
N GLU A 291 -1.42 -10.71 16.88
CA GLU A 291 -1.39 -10.89 18.34
C GLU A 291 -2.35 -9.96 19.09
N THR A 292 -2.75 -8.84 18.47
CA THR A 292 -3.70 -7.86 19.03
C THR A 292 -5.02 -7.80 18.24
N LEU A 293 -5.25 -8.71 17.30
CA LEU A 293 -6.37 -8.64 16.35
C LEU A 293 -7.73 -8.59 17.03
N SER A 294 -8.02 -9.50 17.96
CA SER A 294 -9.29 -9.49 18.71
C SER A 294 -9.53 -8.20 19.48
N LEU A 295 -8.49 -7.68 20.16
CA LEU A 295 -8.59 -6.44 20.96
C LEU A 295 -8.90 -5.22 20.07
N ARG A 296 -8.22 -5.12 18.92
CA ARG A 296 -8.47 -4.05 17.96
C ARG A 296 -9.83 -4.20 17.30
N ALA A 297 -10.20 -5.41 16.87
CA ALA A 297 -11.47 -5.68 16.20
C ALA A 297 -12.68 -5.38 17.10
N GLU A 298 -12.60 -5.72 18.39
CA GLU A 298 -13.61 -5.36 19.37
C GLU A 298 -13.79 -3.83 19.46
N ARG A 299 -12.68 -3.09 19.61
CA ARG A 299 -12.73 -1.62 19.68
C ARG A 299 -13.25 -0.99 18.39
N HIS A 300 -12.82 -1.50 17.22
CA HIS A 300 -13.33 -1.05 15.92
C HIS A 300 -14.86 -1.21 15.85
N ALA A 301 -15.39 -2.37 16.24
CA ALA A 301 -16.83 -2.64 16.18
C ALA A 301 -17.64 -1.79 17.18
N GLN A 302 -17.11 -1.59 18.40
CA GLN A 302 -17.70 -0.72 19.41
C GLN A 302 -17.79 0.73 18.90
N ASN A 303 -16.65 1.28 18.43
CA ASN A 303 -16.59 2.64 17.90
C ASN A 303 -17.47 2.80 16.67
N ALA A 304 -17.47 1.83 15.74
CA ALA A 304 -18.28 1.90 14.53
C ALA A 304 -19.78 1.90 14.83
N LEU A 305 -20.25 1.06 15.76
CA LEU A 305 -21.65 1.05 16.16
C LEU A 305 -22.06 2.36 16.86
N ALA A 306 -21.21 2.88 17.75
CA ALA A 306 -21.48 4.14 18.43
C ALA A 306 -21.54 5.31 17.45
N LEU A 307 -20.57 5.41 16.54
CA LEU A 307 -20.54 6.44 15.51
C LEU A 307 -21.73 6.32 14.55
N ALA A 308 -22.09 5.11 14.11
CA ALA A 308 -23.24 4.88 13.23
C ALA A 308 -24.55 5.38 13.85
N LYS A 309 -24.79 5.08 15.13
CA LYS A 309 -25.98 5.56 15.87
C LYS A 309 -25.99 7.07 16.04
N TRP A 310 -24.83 7.66 16.34
CA TRP A 310 -24.71 9.11 16.46
C TRP A 310 -24.96 9.82 15.11
N LEU A 311 -24.42 9.28 14.01
CA LEU A 311 -24.66 9.79 12.66
C LEU A 311 -26.14 9.66 12.25
N GLU A 312 -26.82 8.57 12.60
CA GLU A 312 -28.24 8.36 12.29
C GLU A 312 -29.15 9.42 12.95
N ALA A 313 -28.74 9.94 14.12
CA ALA A 313 -29.43 11.02 14.82
C ALA A 313 -28.99 12.44 14.38
N SER A 314 -27.95 12.56 13.55
CA SER A 314 -27.35 13.85 13.21
C SER A 314 -28.21 14.65 12.22
N PRO A 315 -28.45 15.96 12.47
CA PRO A 315 -29.20 16.80 11.53
C PRO A 315 -28.47 17.03 10.21
N TYR A 316 -27.16 16.76 10.12
CA TYR A 316 -26.33 16.94 8.93
C TYR A 316 -26.32 15.71 7.99
N VAL A 317 -26.84 14.58 8.45
CA VAL A 317 -26.77 13.29 7.75
C VAL A 317 -28.14 12.92 7.18
N SER A 318 -28.16 12.44 5.94
CA SER A 318 -29.38 12.01 5.22
C SER A 318 -29.70 10.54 5.46
N TRP A 319 -28.67 9.69 5.53
CA TRP A 319 -28.80 8.26 5.71
C TRP A 319 -27.47 7.68 6.23
N VAL A 320 -27.53 6.52 6.90
CA VAL A 320 -26.36 5.76 7.35
C VAL A 320 -26.50 4.32 6.87
N SER A 321 -25.41 3.75 6.36
CA SER A 321 -25.30 2.35 5.97
C SER A 321 -24.24 1.67 6.84
N TYR A 322 -24.71 0.87 7.79
CA TYR A 322 -23.88 0.04 8.67
C TYR A 322 -24.66 -1.22 9.08
N PRO A 323 -24.10 -2.44 8.92
CA PRO A 323 -24.84 -3.69 9.19
C PRO A 323 -25.34 -3.85 10.63
N GLY A 324 -24.75 -3.11 11.58
CA GLY A 324 -25.17 -3.12 12.98
C GLY A 324 -26.41 -2.27 13.30
N LEU A 325 -26.91 -1.48 12.35
CA LEU A 325 -28.17 -0.73 12.51
C LEU A 325 -29.36 -1.59 12.10
N GLU A 326 -30.45 -1.52 12.87
CA GLU A 326 -31.71 -2.25 12.57
C GLU A 326 -32.34 -1.83 11.24
N SER A 327 -32.07 -0.59 10.81
CA SER A 327 -32.51 -0.02 9.54
C SER A 327 -31.77 -0.61 8.32
N HIS A 328 -30.65 -1.30 8.52
CA HIS A 328 -29.83 -1.81 7.42
C HIS A 328 -30.45 -3.07 6.77
N PRO A 329 -30.55 -3.15 5.43
CA PRO A 329 -31.21 -4.28 4.75
C PRO A 329 -30.64 -5.66 5.09
N SER A 330 -29.33 -5.73 5.38
CA SER A 330 -28.66 -6.98 5.76
C SER A 330 -28.55 -7.21 7.28
N HIS A 331 -29.26 -6.43 8.13
CA HIS A 331 -29.10 -6.53 9.59
C HIS A 331 -29.37 -7.94 10.14
N GLU A 332 -30.40 -8.62 9.64
CA GLU A 332 -30.73 -9.98 10.10
C GLU A 332 -29.67 -11.01 9.70
N ASN A 333 -29.14 -10.94 8.47
CA ASN A 333 -27.99 -11.76 8.06
C ASN A 333 -26.74 -11.40 8.87
N ALA A 334 -26.51 -10.12 9.13
CA ALA A 334 -25.38 -9.66 9.92
C ALA A 334 -25.46 -10.21 11.36
N LYS A 335 -26.62 -10.22 12.01
CA LYS A 335 -26.84 -10.90 13.31
C LYS A 335 -26.66 -12.40 13.23
N LYS A 336 -27.07 -13.02 12.12
CA LYS A 336 -26.89 -14.46 11.89
C LYS A 336 -25.42 -14.83 11.79
N TYR A 337 -24.58 -14.05 11.12
CA TYR A 337 -23.22 -14.45 10.75
C TYR A 337 -22.10 -13.71 11.50
N LEU A 338 -22.26 -12.42 11.81
CA LEU A 338 -21.24 -11.60 12.46
C LEU A 338 -21.37 -11.67 13.99
N LYS A 339 -20.72 -12.66 14.62
CA LYS A 339 -20.96 -13.01 16.04
C LYS A 339 -20.23 -12.13 17.05
N ARG A 340 -19.24 -11.34 16.62
CA ARG A 340 -18.36 -10.56 17.51
C ARG A 340 -18.32 -9.07 17.14
N GLY A 341 -19.44 -8.53 16.68
CA GLY A 341 -19.56 -7.16 16.19
C GLY A 341 -19.79 -7.10 14.67
N PHE A 342 -20.16 -5.93 14.16
CA PHE A 342 -20.69 -5.75 12.81
C PHE A 342 -19.67 -5.14 11.83
N GLY A 343 -18.37 -5.35 12.08
CA GLY A 343 -17.28 -4.76 11.31
C GLY A 343 -16.88 -3.35 11.79
N GLY A 344 -15.90 -2.75 11.10
CA GLY A 344 -15.32 -1.44 11.46
C GLY A 344 -15.48 -0.37 10.38
N VAL A 345 -16.37 -0.57 9.40
CA VAL A 345 -16.57 0.35 8.28
C VAL A 345 -18.04 0.68 8.14
N LEU A 346 -18.33 1.94 7.87
CA LEU A 346 -19.67 2.44 7.56
C LEU A 346 -19.61 3.46 6.43
N SER A 347 -20.75 3.74 5.83
CA SER A 347 -20.94 4.90 4.96
C SER A 347 -22.13 5.70 5.40
N PHE A 348 -22.13 6.98 5.10
CA PHE A 348 -23.27 7.86 5.34
C PHE A 348 -23.36 8.88 4.21
N GLY A 349 -24.58 9.36 3.97
CA GLY A 349 -24.85 10.45 3.04
C GLY A 349 -24.94 11.77 3.78
N VAL A 350 -24.22 12.78 3.33
CA VAL A 350 -24.31 14.14 3.89
C VAL A 350 -25.44 14.96 3.23
N LYS A 351 -26.17 15.74 4.01
CA LYS A 351 -27.03 16.80 3.47
C LYS A 351 -26.15 17.90 2.85
N GLY A 352 -26.48 18.28 1.61
CA GLY A 352 -25.71 19.26 0.83
C GLY A 352 -24.92 18.68 -0.35
N GLY A 353 -25.03 17.37 -0.60
CA GLY A 353 -24.47 16.71 -1.80
C GLY A 353 -22.94 16.62 -1.79
N GLY A 354 -22.33 16.40 -2.96
CA GLY A 354 -20.90 16.13 -3.06
C GLY A 354 -20.01 17.30 -2.66
N ALA A 355 -20.47 18.54 -2.86
CA ALA A 355 -19.74 19.73 -2.42
C ALA A 355 -19.59 19.77 -0.89
N ALA A 356 -20.66 19.47 -0.15
CA ALA A 356 -20.61 19.32 1.30
C ALA A 356 -19.76 18.10 1.71
N GLY A 357 -19.85 17.01 0.93
CA GLY A 357 -19.05 15.80 1.14
C GLY A 357 -17.55 16.08 1.16
N SER A 358 -17.04 16.74 0.13
CA SER A 358 -15.63 17.14 0.06
C SER A 358 -15.23 18.11 1.18
N GLN A 359 -16.04 19.13 1.46
CA GLN A 359 -15.74 20.10 2.53
C GLN A 359 -15.63 19.45 3.91
N ILE A 360 -16.48 18.46 4.20
CA ILE A 360 -16.44 17.74 5.47
C ILE A 360 -15.18 16.87 5.56
N VAL A 361 -14.86 16.14 4.49
CA VAL A 361 -13.66 15.30 4.48
C VAL A 361 -12.39 16.13 4.62
N ASP A 362 -12.31 17.29 3.96
CA ASP A 362 -11.17 18.21 4.07
C ASP A 362 -11.15 18.97 5.42
N GLY A 363 -12.30 19.07 6.08
CA GLY A 363 -12.48 19.74 7.36
C GLY A 363 -11.96 18.96 8.57
N PHE A 364 -11.86 17.63 8.46
CA PHE A 364 -11.38 16.78 9.56
C PHE A 364 -9.98 17.18 10.06
N LYS A 365 -9.77 17.09 11.38
CA LYS A 365 -8.48 17.38 12.04
C LYS A 365 -7.83 16.14 12.64
N LEU A 366 -8.63 15.14 12.99
CA LEU A 366 -8.18 13.85 13.50
C LEU A 366 -8.28 12.78 12.40
N VAL A 367 -9.43 12.71 11.74
CA VAL A 367 -9.69 11.71 10.71
C VAL A 367 -8.84 11.98 9.46
N SER A 368 -8.14 10.94 8.99
CA SER A 368 -7.25 11.07 7.83
C SER A 368 -7.97 10.78 6.51
N ASN A 369 -7.81 11.64 5.51
CA ASN A 369 -8.34 11.44 4.16
C ASN A 369 -7.40 10.54 3.34
N LEU A 370 -7.74 9.26 3.15
CA LEU A 370 -6.99 8.34 2.28
C LEU A 370 -7.78 7.10 1.86
N ALA A 371 -7.32 6.45 0.78
CA ALA A 371 -7.93 5.26 0.22
C ALA A 371 -7.48 3.94 0.90
N ASN A 372 -7.61 3.83 2.22
CA ASN A 372 -7.34 2.61 2.99
C ASN A 372 -8.51 2.28 3.96
N VAL A 373 -8.52 1.07 4.54
CA VAL A 373 -9.45 0.65 5.60
C VAL A 373 -8.72 -0.28 6.60
N GLY A 374 -9.24 -0.40 7.81
CA GLY A 374 -8.75 -1.35 8.82
C GLY A 374 -7.40 -1.00 9.47
N ASP A 375 -6.99 0.26 9.42
CA ASP A 375 -5.92 0.81 10.27
C ASP A 375 -6.50 1.18 11.65
N SER A 376 -5.66 1.19 12.69
CA SER A 376 -6.01 1.69 14.02
C SER A 376 -6.41 3.17 14.04
N LYS A 377 -6.06 3.96 13.02
CA LYS A 377 -6.49 5.36 12.87
C LYS A 377 -7.78 5.43 12.07
N THR A 378 -8.67 6.34 12.43
CA THR A 378 -9.90 6.60 11.70
C THR A 378 -9.59 7.24 10.35
N LEU A 379 -10.13 6.66 9.29
CA LEU A 379 -9.90 7.07 7.90
C LEU A 379 -11.22 7.44 7.24
N ALA A 380 -11.23 8.54 6.49
CA ALA A 380 -12.34 8.95 5.66
C ALA A 380 -11.93 8.96 4.18
N ILE A 381 -12.92 8.78 3.32
CA ILE A 381 -12.79 9.13 1.90
C ILE A 381 -14.16 9.47 1.32
N HIS A 382 -14.19 10.40 0.37
CA HIS A 382 -15.37 10.74 -0.44
C HIS A 382 -15.27 10.05 -1.80
N PRO A 383 -15.90 8.87 -2.01
CA PRO A 383 -15.59 8.04 -3.17
C PRO A 383 -15.98 8.67 -4.51
N TRP A 384 -17.05 9.48 -4.55
CA TRP A 384 -17.57 10.11 -5.76
C TRP A 384 -16.52 10.96 -6.50
N THR A 385 -15.73 11.75 -5.75
CA THR A 385 -14.70 12.66 -6.30
C THR A 385 -13.28 12.10 -6.21
N THR A 386 -13.11 10.84 -5.79
CA THR A 386 -11.78 10.25 -5.60
C THR A 386 -11.69 8.86 -6.22
N THR A 387 -11.89 7.81 -5.43
CA THR A 387 -11.68 6.40 -5.83
C THR A 387 -12.52 5.95 -7.02
N HIS A 388 -13.66 6.60 -7.27
CA HIS A 388 -14.55 6.27 -8.38
C HIS A 388 -14.59 7.36 -9.46
N GLU A 389 -13.66 8.33 -9.44
CA GLU A 389 -13.57 9.41 -10.44
C GLU A 389 -13.45 8.88 -11.88
N GLN A 390 -12.83 7.70 -12.06
CA GLN A 390 -12.65 7.07 -13.37
C GLN A 390 -13.92 6.44 -13.95
N LEU A 391 -14.98 6.31 -13.15
CA LEU A 391 -16.26 5.76 -13.59
C LEU A 391 -17.17 6.87 -14.11
N THR A 392 -18.05 6.53 -15.04
CA THR A 392 -19.20 7.40 -15.37
C THR A 392 -20.12 7.56 -14.16
N ASP A 393 -20.91 8.64 -14.12
CA ASP A 393 -21.81 8.89 -13.00
C ASP A 393 -22.88 7.79 -12.88
N GLU A 394 -23.35 7.23 -14.00
CA GLU A 394 -24.23 6.07 -14.02
C GLU A 394 -23.55 4.83 -13.42
N GLU A 395 -22.28 4.59 -13.74
CA GLU A 395 -21.51 3.48 -13.18
C GLU A 395 -21.28 3.65 -11.68
N LYS A 396 -20.96 4.87 -11.20
CA LYS A 396 -20.85 5.19 -9.76
C LYS A 396 -22.14 4.87 -9.01
N VAL A 397 -23.28 5.37 -9.50
CA VAL A 397 -24.58 5.11 -8.87
C VAL A 397 -24.92 3.62 -8.90
N SER A 398 -24.65 2.94 -10.02
CA SER A 398 -24.92 1.50 -10.15
C SER A 398 -24.11 0.65 -9.16
N SER A 399 -22.86 1.07 -8.85
CA SER A 399 -22.01 0.41 -7.85
C SER A 399 -22.40 0.76 -6.41
N GLY A 400 -23.37 1.65 -6.20
CA GLY A 400 -23.83 2.10 -4.89
C GLY A 400 -23.06 3.29 -4.33
N VAL A 401 -22.29 4.00 -5.16
CA VAL A 401 -21.63 5.26 -4.79
C VAL A 401 -22.52 6.42 -5.21
N THR A 402 -23.12 7.09 -4.23
CA THR A 402 -23.88 8.33 -4.44
C THR A 402 -23.00 9.55 -4.23
N GLU A 403 -23.42 10.69 -4.78
CA GLU A 403 -22.67 11.95 -4.72
C GLU A 403 -22.43 12.44 -3.28
N ASP A 404 -23.34 12.12 -2.36
CA ASP A 404 -23.28 12.51 -0.95
C ASP A 404 -22.52 11.51 -0.05
N LEU A 405 -22.06 10.38 -0.60
CA LEU A 405 -21.52 9.28 0.18
C LEU A 405 -20.11 9.58 0.70
N ILE A 406 -19.94 9.53 2.02
CA ILE A 406 -18.63 9.44 2.68
C ILE A 406 -18.47 8.03 3.26
N ARG A 407 -17.31 7.41 3.03
CA ARG A 407 -16.92 6.14 3.67
C ARG A 407 -15.98 6.41 4.81
N ILE A 408 -16.26 5.78 5.96
CA ILE A 408 -15.44 5.84 7.16
C ILE A 408 -14.96 4.44 7.53
N SER A 409 -13.64 4.28 7.62
CA SER A 409 -13.02 3.17 8.35
C SER A 409 -12.75 3.65 9.76
N VAL A 410 -13.56 3.20 10.71
CA VAL A 410 -13.51 3.68 12.09
C VAL A 410 -12.30 3.05 12.79
N GLY A 411 -11.46 3.87 13.41
CA GLY A 411 -10.25 3.45 14.11
C GLY A 411 -10.50 3.04 15.56
N THR A 412 -9.42 3.02 16.35
CA THR A 412 -9.41 2.63 17.76
C THR A 412 -9.23 3.79 18.73
N GLU A 413 -9.33 5.03 18.24
CA GLU A 413 -9.31 6.23 19.08
C GLU A 413 -10.48 6.23 20.10
N HIS A 414 -10.45 7.18 21.04
CA HIS A 414 -11.60 7.40 21.90
C HIS A 414 -12.79 7.88 21.06
N ILE A 415 -13.96 7.28 21.26
CA ILE A 415 -15.14 7.57 20.43
C ILE A 415 -15.58 9.03 20.51
N ASP A 416 -15.47 9.65 21.68
CA ASP A 416 -15.84 11.07 21.86
C ASP A 416 -14.95 12.00 21.03
N ASP A 417 -13.66 11.68 20.84
CA ASP A 417 -12.75 12.48 20.02
C ASP A 417 -13.06 12.34 18.53
N ILE A 418 -13.45 11.13 18.10
CA ILE A 418 -13.95 10.91 16.74
C ILE A 418 -15.22 11.73 16.51
N ILE A 419 -16.19 11.65 17.42
CA ILE A 419 -17.45 12.41 17.32
C ILE A 419 -17.18 13.92 17.33
N ALA A 420 -16.30 14.42 18.19
CA ALA A 420 -15.93 15.82 18.24
C ALA A 420 -15.32 16.32 16.93
N ASP A 421 -14.51 15.51 16.25
CA ASP A 421 -13.94 15.86 14.94
C ASP A 421 -15.01 15.89 13.83
N PHE A 422 -16.01 15.01 13.90
CA PHE A 422 -17.18 15.10 13.01
C PHE A 422 -18.01 16.35 13.28
N GLU A 423 -18.30 16.66 14.54
CA GLU A 423 -19.07 17.84 14.91
C GLU A 423 -18.43 19.13 14.43
N GLN A 424 -17.12 19.29 14.63
CA GLN A 424 -16.42 20.51 14.21
C GLN A 424 -16.45 20.64 12.68
N SER A 425 -16.24 19.53 11.95
CA SER A 425 -16.25 19.54 10.50
C SER A 425 -17.65 19.84 9.94
N PHE A 426 -18.70 19.22 10.50
CA PHE A 426 -20.07 19.53 10.13
C PHE A 426 -20.47 20.98 10.40
N LYS A 427 -20.10 21.54 11.56
CA LYS A 427 -20.38 22.96 11.90
C LYS A 427 -19.68 23.90 10.92
N ALA A 428 -18.43 23.63 10.56
CA ALA A 428 -17.67 24.42 9.60
C ALA A 428 -18.30 24.38 8.18
N ALA A 429 -18.67 23.19 7.70
CA ALA A 429 -19.34 23.02 6.41
C ALA A 429 -20.75 23.64 6.37
N ALA A 430 -21.47 23.66 7.50
CA ALA A 430 -22.76 24.33 7.60
C ALA A 430 -22.60 25.86 7.53
N ALA A 431 -21.60 26.43 8.22
CA ALA A 431 -21.35 27.87 8.23
C ALA A 431 -20.97 28.41 6.83
N SER A 432 -20.16 27.67 6.07
CA SER A 432 -19.79 28.05 4.70
C SER A 432 -21.01 28.09 3.75
N SER A 433 -22.03 27.27 4.00
CA SER A 433 -23.26 27.25 3.20
C SER A 433 -24.20 28.44 3.46
N THR A 434 -24.15 29.04 4.66
CA THR A 434 -25.03 30.16 5.04
C THR A 434 -24.58 31.53 4.51
N GLU A 435 -23.31 31.70 4.13
CA GLU A 435 -22.79 32.98 3.62
C GLU A 435 -23.00 33.18 2.10
N GLY A 436 -23.49 32.16 1.38
CA GLY A 436 -23.68 32.20 -0.08
C GLY A 436 -25.08 32.57 -0.59
N GLY A 437 -26.03 32.94 0.27
CA GLY A 437 -27.46 32.91 -0.05
C GLY A 437 -28.21 34.21 -0.39
N ALA A 438 -27.64 35.41 -0.18
CA ALA A 438 -28.44 36.64 -0.28
C ALA A 438 -27.88 37.67 -1.29
N LYS A 439 -28.57 37.85 -2.41
CA LYS A 439 -28.40 39.02 -3.30
C LYS A 439 -28.81 40.29 -2.54
N PRO A 440 -27.94 41.31 -2.33
CA PRO A 440 -28.36 42.50 -1.60
C PRO A 440 -29.04 43.49 -2.55
N THR A 441 -30.31 43.75 -2.25
CA THR A 441 -31.07 44.88 -2.75
C THR A 441 -30.84 46.06 -1.80
N ILE A 442 -30.46 47.21 -2.36
CA ILE A 442 -30.24 48.46 -1.63
C ILE A 442 -31.60 49.00 -1.13
N THR A 443 -31.71 49.47 0.13
CA THR A 443 -32.14 50.84 0.50
C THR A 443 -32.44 51.01 2.02
N LYS A 444 -31.76 52.01 2.62
CA LYS A 444 -32.04 52.91 3.77
C LYS A 444 -32.83 52.45 5.01
N MET A 445 -32.16 52.41 6.16
CA MET A 445 -32.25 53.28 7.37
C MET A 445 -31.49 52.53 8.51
N ASN A 446 -30.78 53.10 9.47
CA ASN A 446 -30.76 54.45 10.01
C ASN A 446 -29.36 54.76 10.58
N LEU A 447 -28.88 55.94 10.22
CA LEU A 447 -27.52 56.45 10.33
C LEU A 447 -27.43 57.29 11.60
N LEU A 448 -27.11 56.71 12.77
CA LEU A 448 -26.67 57.50 13.93
C LEU A 448 -25.98 56.69 15.02
N THR A 449 -26.29 55.41 15.18
CA THR A 449 -25.72 54.59 16.27
C THR A 449 -24.37 53.96 15.93
N THR A 450 -24.01 53.87 14.65
CA THR A 450 -22.71 53.31 14.22
C THR A 450 -21.65 54.39 14.01
N LEU A 451 -21.95 55.66 14.28
CA LEU A 451 -21.03 56.79 14.12
C LEU A 451 -20.01 56.95 15.27
N LEU A 452 -20.02 56.07 16.28
CA LEU A 452 -19.06 56.11 17.39
C LEU A 452 -18.17 54.86 17.54
N LEU A 453 -18.37 53.82 16.72
CA LEU A 453 -17.50 52.63 16.68
C LEU A 453 -16.83 52.44 15.31
N LEU A 454 -16.71 53.53 14.55
CA LEU A 454 -16.08 53.60 13.23
C LEU A 454 -15.08 54.75 13.14
N GLY A 455 -14.33 54.97 14.22
CA GLY A 455 -13.17 55.86 14.24
C GLY A 455 -11.87 55.06 14.36
N ALA A 456 -11.34 54.60 13.23
CA ALA A 456 -10.10 53.85 13.01
C ALA A 456 -10.18 52.33 13.32
N THR A 457 -10.25 51.38 12.37
CA THR A 457 -9.84 51.35 10.95
C THR A 457 -10.74 50.35 10.19
N ALA A 458 -11.64 50.87 9.37
CA ALA A 458 -12.16 50.16 8.21
C ALA A 458 -11.24 50.50 7.03
N LEU A 459 -10.33 49.59 6.70
CA LEU A 459 -9.65 49.55 5.41
C LEU A 459 -9.73 48.09 4.97
N GLY A 460 -10.64 47.79 4.04
CA GLY A 460 -10.58 46.51 3.33
C GLY A 460 -9.17 46.35 2.77
N ALA A 461 -8.56 45.18 2.96
CA ALA A 461 -7.22 44.95 2.44
C ALA A 461 -7.21 45.30 0.94
N PRO A 462 -6.27 46.14 0.47
CA PRO A 462 -6.20 46.44 -0.95
C PRO A 462 -6.06 45.14 -1.72
N SER A 463 -6.80 45.01 -2.82
CA SER A 463 -6.77 43.86 -3.71
C SER A 463 -6.63 44.34 -5.16
N THR A 464 -6.07 43.50 -6.01
CA THR A 464 -5.80 43.82 -7.41
C THR A 464 -6.21 42.66 -8.32
N SER A 465 -6.23 42.89 -9.63
CA SER A 465 -6.33 41.81 -10.61
C SER A 465 -4.95 41.49 -11.16
N LEU A 466 -4.66 40.21 -11.38
CA LEU A 466 -3.45 39.72 -12.03
C LEU A 466 -3.84 39.07 -13.35
N THR A 467 -3.18 39.41 -14.45
CA THR A 467 -3.45 38.78 -15.74
C THR A 467 -2.21 38.10 -16.27
N LEU A 468 -2.27 36.77 -16.40
CA LEU A 468 -1.25 36.01 -17.10
C LEU A 468 -1.59 35.92 -18.58
N ARG A 469 -0.65 36.28 -19.44
CA ARG A 469 -0.79 36.16 -20.90
C ARG A 469 0.07 35.02 -21.42
N ILE A 470 -0.46 34.24 -22.36
CA ILE A 470 0.30 33.21 -23.07
C ILE A 470 0.72 33.77 -24.45
N PRO A 471 1.99 34.17 -24.64
CA PRO A 471 2.45 34.70 -25.92
C PRO A 471 2.65 33.57 -26.95
N PRO A 472 2.52 33.86 -28.25
CA PRO A 472 3.03 33.01 -29.31
C PRO A 472 4.53 32.75 -29.13
N SER A 473 4.97 31.51 -29.29
CA SER A 473 6.38 31.12 -29.16
C SER A 473 6.75 30.03 -30.16
N ALA A 474 8.04 29.71 -30.31
CA ALA A 474 8.48 28.61 -31.16
C ALA A 474 7.84 27.27 -30.77
N ALA A 475 7.59 27.05 -29.48
CA ALA A 475 6.95 25.85 -28.95
C ALA A 475 5.42 25.85 -29.05
N LEU A 476 4.80 27.03 -29.20
CA LEU A 476 3.36 27.22 -29.37
C LEU A 476 3.12 28.42 -30.32
N PRO A 477 3.21 28.22 -31.65
CA PRO A 477 3.11 29.32 -32.61
C PRO A 477 1.75 30.01 -32.62
N ASN A 478 0.68 29.29 -32.24
CA ASN A 478 -0.67 29.82 -32.15
C ASN A 478 -1.32 29.41 -30.82
N PRO A 479 -1.34 30.27 -29.79
CA PRO A 479 -1.94 29.94 -28.49
C PRO A 479 -3.44 29.63 -28.52
N ASN A 480 -4.18 30.05 -29.56
CA ASN A 480 -5.61 29.76 -29.70
C ASN A 480 -5.90 28.25 -29.89
N VAL A 481 -4.89 27.42 -30.13
CA VAL A 481 -5.04 25.95 -30.25
C VAL A 481 -5.03 25.25 -28.91
N LEU A 482 -4.81 25.98 -27.80
CA LEU A 482 -4.84 25.41 -26.47
C LEU A 482 -6.26 24.89 -26.15
N PRO A 483 -6.39 23.72 -25.51
CA PRO A 483 -7.68 23.19 -25.11
C PRO A 483 -8.47 24.19 -24.25
N PRO A 484 -9.81 24.29 -24.41
CA PRO A 484 -10.64 25.13 -23.55
C PRO A 484 -10.56 24.78 -22.07
N SER A 485 -10.15 23.55 -21.73
CA SER A 485 -9.90 23.09 -20.36
C SER A 485 -8.61 23.67 -19.74
N THR A 486 -7.85 24.46 -20.49
CA THR A 486 -6.63 25.12 -19.99
C THR A 486 -7.01 26.18 -18.97
N HIS A 487 -6.43 26.09 -17.78
CA HIS A 487 -6.65 27.04 -16.69
C HIS A 487 -5.35 27.24 -15.90
N ALA A 488 -5.30 28.30 -15.11
CA ALA A 488 -4.20 28.57 -14.20
C ALA A 488 -4.71 28.59 -12.76
N THR A 489 -3.83 28.27 -11.83
CA THR A 489 -4.08 28.41 -10.39
C THR A 489 -3.08 29.36 -9.78
N LEU A 490 -3.52 30.12 -8.78
CA LEU A 490 -2.69 30.97 -7.94
C LEU A 490 -2.88 30.49 -6.49
N SER A 491 -1.86 29.87 -5.91
CA SER A 491 -1.94 29.19 -4.61
C SER A 491 -0.96 29.72 -3.58
N ALA A 492 -1.43 29.91 -2.36
CA ALA A 492 -0.69 30.18 -1.13
C ALA A 492 -1.27 29.36 0.02
N LEU A 493 -0.63 29.34 1.19
CA LEU A 493 -1.06 28.53 2.36
C LEU A 493 -2.54 28.70 2.75
N SER A 494 -3.13 29.89 2.53
CA SER A 494 -4.51 30.21 2.92
C SER A 494 -5.40 30.65 1.75
N THR A 495 -4.89 30.64 0.52
CA THR A 495 -5.57 31.25 -0.63
C THR A 495 -5.37 30.39 -1.87
N PHE A 496 -6.47 30.07 -2.56
CA PHE A 496 -6.45 29.35 -3.82
C PHE A 496 -7.41 30.03 -4.80
N LEU A 497 -6.86 30.55 -5.90
CA LEU A 497 -7.64 31.16 -6.97
C LEU A 497 -7.40 30.40 -8.27
N SER A 498 -8.40 30.33 -9.14
CA SER A 498 -8.26 29.76 -10.48
C SER A 498 -8.80 30.70 -11.54
N ALA A 499 -8.14 30.73 -12.70
CA ALA A 499 -8.53 31.52 -13.85
C ALA A 499 -8.58 30.63 -15.10
N PRO A 500 -9.72 30.56 -15.81
CA PRO A 500 -9.82 29.83 -17.07
C PRO A 500 -9.20 30.63 -18.23
N LEU A 501 -8.77 29.93 -19.30
CA LEU A 501 -8.21 30.58 -20.48
C LEU A 501 -9.29 31.37 -21.24
N SER A 502 -9.03 32.66 -21.47
CA SER A 502 -9.91 33.54 -22.26
C SER A 502 -9.69 33.36 -23.76
N THR A 503 -10.61 33.87 -24.57
CA THR A 503 -10.48 33.95 -26.05
C THR A 503 -9.32 34.86 -26.51
N GLN A 504 -8.71 35.62 -25.60
CA GLN A 504 -7.58 36.50 -25.85
C GLN A 504 -6.25 35.88 -25.39
N ASN A 505 -6.25 34.58 -25.04
CA ASN A 505 -5.11 33.84 -24.49
C ASN A 505 -4.58 34.43 -23.18
N THR A 506 -5.50 34.93 -22.35
CA THR A 506 -5.22 35.48 -21.02
C THR A 506 -5.94 34.70 -19.92
N LEU A 507 -5.35 34.69 -18.73
CA LEU A 507 -5.88 34.06 -17.52
C LEU A 507 -5.87 35.13 -16.43
N THR A 508 -7.06 35.64 -16.07
CA THR A 508 -7.19 36.77 -15.14
C THR A 508 -7.71 36.30 -13.77
N PHE A 509 -6.92 36.58 -12.73
CA PHE A 509 -7.28 36.40 -11.34
C PHE A 509 -7.80 37.72 -10.77
N HIS A 510 -8.93 37.70 -10.08
CA HIS A 510 -9.53 38.87 -9.44
C HIS A 510 -9.35 38.82 -7.92
N ASN A 511 -9.44 39.98 -7.27
CA ASN A 511 -9.38 40.12 -5.80
C ASN A 511 -8.10 39.55 -5.16
N VAL A 512 -6.96 39.66 -5.83
CA VAL A 512 -5.67 39.20 -5.30
C VAL A 512 -5.14 40.19 -4.27
N THR A 513 -5.00 39.74 -3.03
CA THR A 513 -4.46 40.54 -1.91
C THR A 513 -2.95 40.42 -1.79
N ALA A 514 -2.32 41.25 -0.96
CA ALA A 514 -0.89 41.14 -0.66
C ALA A 514 -0.53 39.73 -0.13
N GLY A 515 0.55 39.16 -0.64
CA GLY A 515 0.99 37.80 -0.34
C GLY A 515 1.96 37.24 -1.39
N SER A 516 2.55 36.08 -1.11
CA SER A 516 3.42 35.34 -2.03
C SER A 516 2.70 34.10 -2.54
N TYR A 517 2.60 33.96 -3.85
CA TYR A 517 1.80 32.93 -4.50
C TYR A 517 2.64 32.09 -5.47
N LEU A 518 2.29 30.82 -5.59
CA LEU A 518 2.72 29.96 -6.68
C LEU A 518 1.65 29.99 -7.78
N LEU A 519 2.06 30.24 -9.01
CA LEU A 519 1.19 30.25 -10.18
C LEU A 519 1.57 29.11 -11.13
N ASP A 520 0.62 28.22 -11.39
CA ASP A 520 0.75 27.07 -12.29
C ASP A 520 -0.29 27.13 -13.42
N VAL A 521 0.09 26.75 -14.64
CA VAL A 521 -0.83 26.61 -15.78
C VAL A 521 -1.04 25.13 -16.10
N PHE A 522 -2.29 24.68 -15.99
CA PHE A 522 -2.72 23.33 -16.28
C PHE A 522 -3.29 23.26 -17.68
N CYS A 523 -2.59 22.54 -18.56
CA CYS A 523 -3.01 22.30 -19.93
C CYS A 523 -2.76 20.83 -20.28
N ALA A 524 -3.66 20.22 -21.08
CA ALA A 524 -3.50 18.84 -21.51
C ALA A 524 -2.39 18.67 -22.56
N THR A 525 -2.14 19.69 -23.38
CA THR A 525 -1.26 19.57 -24.55
C THR A 525 0.12 20.19 -24.37
N HIS A 526 0.28 21.17 -23.48
CA HIS A 526 1.53 21.91 -23.28
C HIS A 526 1.92 22.05 -21.81
N ALA A 527 3.22 22.18 -21.55
CA ALA A 527 3.78 22.51 -20.25
C ALA A 527 4.23 23.98 -20.25
N PHE A 528 4.09 24.62 -19.09
CA PHE A 528 4.40 26.04 -18.88
C PHE A 528 5.34 26.17 -17.70
N ALA A 529 6.17 27.22 -17.69
CA ALA A 529 7.05 27.47 -16.58
C ALA A 529 6.23 27.94 -15.36
N PRO A 530 6.43 27.34 -14.16
CA PRO A 530 5.76 27.80 -12.96
C PRO A 530 6.33 29.15 -12.55
N LEU A 531 5.46 30.03 -12.03
CA LEU A 531 5.86 31.36 -11.60
C LEU A 531 5.64 31.52 -10.09
N ARG A 532 6.55 32.22 -9.43
CA ARG A 532 6.28 32.83 -8.13
C ARG A 532 5.81 34.25 -8.35
N VAL A 533 4.72 34.64 -7.71
CA VAL A 533 4.17 36.01 -7.78
C VAL A 533 4.08 36.58 -6.37
N ASP A 534 4.85 37.62 -6.07
CA ASP A 534 4.77 38.36 -4.82
C ASP A 534 3.96 39.65 -5.07
N VAL A 535 2.89 39.84 -4.29
CA VAL A 535 2.06 41.05 -4.27
C VAL A 535 2.33 41.76 -2.94
N SER A 536 2.88 42.97 -2.98
CA SER A 536 3.23 43.76 -1.80
C SER A 536 2.57 45.12 -1.82
N ILE A 537 2.46 45.80 -0.67
CA ILE A 537 1.94 47.17 -0.62
C ILE A 537 2.94 48.09 -1.31
N SER A 538 2.47 48.94 -2.24
CA SER A 538 3.35 49.87 -2.94
C SER A 538 3.79 51.00 -2.00
N PRO A 539 5.07 51.41 -2.03
CA PRO A 539 5.53 52.59 -1.29
C PRO A 539 5.14 53.92 -1.98
N GLN A 540 4.58 53.88 -3.21
CA GLN A 540 4.12 55.07 -3.92
C GLN A 540 2.61 55.31 -3.74
N PRO A 541 2.16 56.56 -3.49
CA PRO A 541 0.75 56.85 -3.19
C PRO A 541 -0.26 56.56 -4.31
N SER A 542 0.20 56.44 -5.56
CA SER A 542 -0.66 56.28 -6.75
C SER A 542 -1.04 54.82 -7.07
N GLU A 543 -0.45 53.83 -6.40
CA GLU A 543 -0.74 52.40 -6.62
C GLU A 543 -1.02 51.71 -5.28
N ALA A 544 -2.10 50.93 -5.19
CA ALA A 544 -2.47 50.27 -3.93
C ALA A 544 -1.60 49.02 -3.65
N LEU A 545 -1.14 48.31 -4.68
CA LEU A 545 -0.36 47.09 -4.60
C LEU A 545 0.67 47.01 -5.73
N LEU A 546 1.89 46.60 -5.40
CA LEU A 546 3.00 46.31 -6.31
C LEU A 546 3.07 44.80 -6.57
N VAL A 547 3.18 44.40 -7.84
CA VAL A 547 3.29 42.99 -8.24
C VAL A 547 4.67 42.71 -8.81
N ARG A 548 5.28 41.60 -8.37
CA ARG A 548 6.54 41.09 -8.92
C ARG A 548 6.40 39.60 -9.20
N ALA A 549 6.93 39.16 -10.33
CA ALA A 549 6.89 37.75 -10.72
C ALA A 549 8.29 37.24 -11.06
N TRP A 550 8.52 35.95 -10.79
CA TRP A 550 9.76 35.25 -11.13
C TRP A 550 9.43 33.86 -11.67
N GLU A 551 10.16 33.43 -12.68
CA GLU A 551 10.12 32.04 -13.12
C GLU A 551 10.81 31.15 -12.08
N THR A 552 10.17 30.07 -11.65
CA THR A 552 10.71 29.16 -10.63
C THR A 552 10.77 27.72 -11.13
N TYR A 553 11.31 26.81 -10.30
CA TYR A 553 11.37 25.38 -10.58
C TYR A 553 10.85 24.59 -9.38
N ARG A 554 10.18 23.46 -9.63
CA ARG A 554 9.76 22.53 -8.58
C ARG A 554 11.00 22.00 -7.85
N GLY A 555 11.08 22.22 -6.53
CA GLY A 555 12.19 21.78 -5.68
C GLY A 555 13.26 22.83 -5.36
N ASN A 556 13.06 24.10 -5.73
CA ASN A 556 13.90 25.20 -5.24
C ASN A 556 13.60 25.50 -3.75
N ASP A 557 14.64 25.88 -2.99
CA ASP A 557 14.47 26.51 -1.68
C ASP A 557 13.61 27.78 -1.81
N TRP A 558 12.76 28.04 -0.82
CA TRP A 558 11.76 29.11 -0.87
C TRP A 558 12.37 30.49 -1.16
N ASP A 559 13.65 30.73 -0.88
CA ASP A 559 14.28 32.03 -1.10
C ASP A 559 14.98 32.17 -2.48
N ASN A 560 15.00 31.12 -3.30
CA ASN A 560 15.59 31.17 -4.64
C ASN A 560 14.60 31.76 -5.67
N LYS A 561 14.63 33.08 -5.81
CA LYS A 561 13.73 33.88 -6.67
C LYS A 561 14.08 33.85 -8.17
N GLY A 562 14.53 32.71 -8.71
CA GLY A 562 14.72 32.44 -10.15
C GLY A 562 15.05 33.63 -11.08
N GLU A 563 14.49 33.65 -12.30
CA GLU A 563 14.64 34.79 -13.22
C GLU A 563 13.42 35.71 -13.11
N ALA A 564 13.63 37.02 -12.98
CA ALA A 564 12.54 37.98 -12.87
C ALA A 564 11.76 38.12 -14.18
N VAL A 565 10.43 38.07 -14.07
CA VAL A 565 9.51 38.29 -15.19
C VAL A 565 9.05 39.75 -15.17
N THR A 566 9.13 40.41 -16.32
CA THR A 566 8.64 41.79 -16.46
C THR A 566 7.12 41.83 -16.28
N VAL A 567 6.65 42.63 -15.32
CA VAL A 567 5.23 42.92 -15.11
C VAL A 567 4.93 44.26 -15.78
N ALA A 568 4.08 44.23 -16.80
CA ALA A 568 3.62 45.42 -17.53
C ALA A 568 2.50 46.15 -16.78
N GLU A 569 2.17 47.36 -17.25
CA GLU A 569 1.05 48.15 -16.72
C GLU A 569 -0.25 47.32 -16.65
N GLY A 570 -0.99 47.47 -15.55
CA GLY A 570 -2.19 46.67 -15.30
C GLY A 570 -1.93 45.27 -14.74
N ASN A 571 -0.74 45.01 -14.17
CA ASN A 571 -0.35 43.73 -13.57
C ASN A 571 -0.44 42.54 -14.55
N VAL A 572 -0.04 42.81 -15.80
CA VAL A 572 0.00 41.82 -16.87
C VAL A 572 1.42 41.26 -16.99
N PHE A 573 1.56 39.94 -17.03
CA PHE A 573 2.87 39.29 -17.23
C PHE A 573 2.72 38.03 -18.06
N GLU A 574 3.80 37.62 -18.73
CA GLU A 574 3.78 36.51 -19.68
C GLU A 574 4.38 35.24 -19.06
N THR A 575 3.79 34.07 -19.38
CA THR A 575 4.38 32.77 -19.04
C THR A 575 5.12 32.19 -20.23
N ARG A 576 6.23 31.50 -19.95
CA ARG A 576 7.01 30.80 -20.97
C ARG A 576 6.47 29.39 -21.19
N VAL A 577 6.18 29.07 -22.46
CA VAL A 577 5.81 27.71 -22.86
C VAL A 577 7.07 26.84 -22.91
N LEU A 578 7.06 25.75 -22.16
CA LEU A 578 8.19 24.83 -22.09
C LEU A 578 8.19 23.82 -23.25
N GLY A 579 7.01 23.47 -23.77
CA GLY A 579 6.86 22.55 -24.90
C GLY A 579 5.56 21.73 -24.84
N GLY A 580 5.29 20.93 -25.88
CA GLY A 580 4.18 19.98 -25.91
C GLY A 580 4.38 18.83 -24.91
N LYS A 581 3.34 18.43 -24.18
CA LYS A 581 3.37 17.35 -23.17
C LYS A 581 3.67 15.96 -23.73
N GLY A 582 3.63 15.77 -25.04
CA GLY A 582 4.13 14.55 -25.71
C GLY A 582 5.64 14.32 -25.55
N TYR A 583 6.40 15.30 -25.06
CA TYR A 583 7.85 15.24 -24.86
C TYR A 583 8.34 15.55 -23.43
N PHE A 584 7.43 15.78 -22.48
CA PHE A 584 7.79 16.03 -21.08
C PHE A 584 7.73 14.74 -20.24
N MET A 585 8.79 13.93 -20.32
CA MET A 585 9.23 13.21 -19.12
C MET A 585 9.94 14.20 -18.23
N GLU A 586 9.61 14.23 -16.94
CA GLU A 586 10.29 15.02 -15.93
C GLU A 586 11.77 14.59 -15.89
N ARG A 587 12.61 15.29 -16.65
CA ARG A 587 14.06 15.15 -16.52
C ARG A 587 14.44 15.78 -15.20
N SER A 588 14.79 14.94 -14.22
CA SER A 588 15.80 15.33 -13.23
C SER A 588 16.94 15.93 -14.03
N LYS A 589 17.32 17.19 -13.76
CA LYS A 589 18.47 17.83 -14.42
C LYS A 589 19.63 16.83 -14.42
N PHE A 590 19.97 16.28 -15.58
CA PHE A 590 21.14 15.44 -15.73
C PHE A 590 22.34 16.34 -15.51
N ASN A 591 22.77 16.42 -14.27
CA ASN A 591 24.05 16.98 -13.92
C ASN A 591 25.05 15.83 -14.12
N ALA A 592 25.89 15.93 -15.15
CA ALA A 592 26.93 14.92 -15.40
C ALA A 592 27.83 14.71 -14.18
N PHE A 593 27.97 15.71 -13.30
CA PHE A 593 28.68 15.62 -12.03
C PHE A 593 27.85 15.05 -10.86
N ALA A 594 26.53 14.97 -10.96
CA ALA A 594 25.70 14.32 -9.92
C ALA A 594 25.85 12.79 -9.95
N ILE A 595 26.21 12.21 -11.10
CA ILE A 595 26.62 10.79 -11.20
C ILE A 595 27.82 10.52 -10.28
N LEU A 596 28.78 11.46 -10.20
CA LEU A 596 29.95 11.35 -9.34
C LEU A 596 29.63 11.49 -7.84
N LYS A 597 28.44 11.99 -7.48
CA LYS A 597 27.97 12.02 -6.09
C LYS A 597 27.36 10.70 -5.64
N ASN A 598 27.06 9.79 -6.57
CA ASN A 598 26.64 8.44 -6.23
C ASN A 598 27.89 7.62 -5.84
N PRO A 599 28.03 7.20 -4.57
CA PRO A 599 29.23 6.52 -4.09
C PRO A 599 29.50 5.23 -4.86
N MET A 600 28.48 4.54 -5.36
CA MET A 600 28.65 3.31 -6.14
C MET A 600 29.18 3.58 -7.55
N ILE A 601 28.80 4.70 -8.17
CA ILE A 601 29.31 5.07 -9.49
C ILE A 601 30.72 5.66 -9.38
N LEU A 602 30.99 6.42 -8.32
CA LEU A 602 32.34 6.90 -8.03
C LEU A 602 33.30 5.74 -7.75
N ILE A 603 32.87 4.73 -6.97
CA ILE A 603 33.62 3.49 -6.76
C ILE A 603 33.81 2.77 -8.10
N GLY A 604 32.78 2.64 -8.93
CA GLY A 604 32.88 2.01 -10.25
C GLY A 604 33.89 2.71 -11.18
N LEU A 605 33.89 4.04 -11.23
CA LEU A 605 34.81 4.83 -12.04
C LEU A 605 36.25 4.81 -11.51
N VAL A 606 36.43 4.87 -10.18
CA VAL A 606 37.75 4.72 -9.55
C VAL A 606 38.28 3.31 -9.77
N SER A 607 37.45 2.27 -9.63
CA SER A 607 37.82 0.90 -9.94
C SER A 607 38.18 0.74 -11.43
N MET A 608 37.44 1.35 -12.36
CA MET A 608 37.80 1.35 -13.78
C MET A 608 39.14 2.05 -14.04
N ALA A 609 39.38 3.21 -13.44
CA ALA A 609 40.63 3.95 -13.57
C ALA A 609 41.82 3.18 -12.97
N VAL A 610 41.62 2.45 -11.88
CA VAL A 610 42.66 1.60 -11.27
C VAL A 610 42.88 0.32 -12.08
N PHE A 611 41.84 -0.38 -12.51
CA PHE A 611 41.98 -1.66 -13.22
C PHE A 611 42.41 -1.50 -14.69
N LEU A 612 42.04 -0.40 -15.36
CA LEU A 612 42.38 -0.16 -16.77
C LEU A 612 43.48 0.88 -16.94
N GLY A 613 43.50 1.91 -16.09
CA GLY A 613 44.46 3.01 -16.19
C GLY A 613 45.81 2.72 -15.53
N LEU A 614 45.83 1.97 -14.43
CA LEU A 614 47.09 1.64 -13.74
C LEU A 614 48.02 0.76 -14.58
N PRO A 615 47.54 -0.30 -15.30
CA PRO A 615 48.39 -1.05 -16.21
C PRO A 615 48.97 -0.18 -17.33
N TYR A 616 48.15 0.69 -17.93
CA TYR A 616 48.59 1.60 -18.99
C TYR A 616 49.62 2.63 -18.50
N LEU A 617 49.47 3.15 -17.28
CA LEU A 617 50.44 4.06 -16.67
C LEU A 617 51.76 3.35 -16.36
N VAL A 618 51.71 2.13 -15.82
CA VAL A 618 52.92 1.32 -15.53
C VAL A 618 53.66 0.95 -16.82
N ASP A 619 52.93 0.64 -17.89
CA ASP A 619 53.53 0.29 -19.18
C ASP A 619 54.14 1.48 -19.93
N ASN A 620 53.71 2.71 -19.60
CA ASN A 620 54.24 3.96 -20.18
C ASN A 620 55.06 4.80 -19.20
N MET A 621 55.38 4.27 -18.02
CA MET A 621 56.26 4.93 -17.06
C MET A 621 57.70 4.86 -17.53
N ASP A 622 58.43 5.93 -17.25
CA ASP A 622 59.87 5.96 -17.42
C ASP A 622 60.54 4.84 -16.56
N PRO A 623 61.67 4.27 -17.01
CA PRO A 623 62.28 3.12 -16.34
C PRO A 623 62.71 3.38 -14.89
N GLU A 624 63.13 4.61 -14.56
CA GLU A 624 63.58 4.97 -13.21
C GLU A 624 62.40 5.09 -12.24
N MET A 625 61.30 5.73 -12.65
CA MET A 625 60.07 5.80 -11.90
C MET A 625 59.39 4.44 -11.74
N ARG A 626 59.48 3.56 -12.75
CA ARG A 626 58.93 2.21 -12.68
C ARG A 626 59.66 1.38 -11.63
N ALA A 627 60.99 1.49 -11.57
CA ALA A 627 61.79 0.84 -10.53
C ALA A 627 61.45 1.37 -9.12
N GLU A 628 61.29 2.69 -8.95
CA GLU A 628 60.90 3.29 -7.66
C GLU A 628 59.47 2.87 -7.23
N TRP A 629 58.54 2.78 -8.17
CA TRP A 629 57.17 2.32 -7.91
C TRP A 629 57.12 0.85 -7.52
N GLU A 630 57.86 -0.02 -8.22
CA GLU A 630 57.97 -1.46 -7.89
C GLU A 630 58.63 -1.69 -6.52
N GLU A 631 59.60 -0.86 -6.14
CA GLU A 631 60.24 -0.91 -4.82
C GLU A 631 59.27 -0.50 -3.69
N ARG A 632 58.45 0.55 -3.91
CA ARG A 632 57.40 0.97 -2.97
C ARG A 632 56.24 -0.03 -2.85
N GLN A 633 55.96 -0.80 -3.90
CA GLN A 633 54.93 -1.86 -3.83
C GLN A 633 55.36 -3.05 -2.96
N LYS A 634 56.67 -3.29 -2.77
CA LYS A 634 57.17 -4.36 -1.89
C LYS A 634 56.93 -4.10 -0.41
N SER A 635 56.75 -2.84 0.01
CA SER A 635 56.49 -2.46 1.39
C SER A 635 55.01 -2.20 1.71
N ASN A 636 54.11 -2.39 0.74
CA ASN A 636 52.69 -2.08 0.90
C ASN A 636 51.87 -3.32 1.35
N PRO A 637 51.30 -3.34 2.57
CA PRO A 637 50.63 -4.51 3.15
C PRO A 637 49.35 -4.95 2.40
N MET A 638 48.83 -4.13 1.49
CA MET A 638 47.68 -4.45 0.63
C MET A 638 48.01 -5.45 -0.50
N ASN A 639 49.27 -5.70 -0.83
CA ASN A 639 49.64 -6.62 -1.91
C ASN A 639 49.44 -8.11 -1.55
N GLY A 640 49.38 -8.46 -0.27
CA GLY A 640 48.96 -9.80 0.17
C GLY A 640 47.49 -10.09 -0.15
N ILE A 641 46.66 -9.05 -0.26
CA ILE A 641 45.21 -9.15 -0.50
C ILE A 641 44.91 -9.28 -2.00
N MET A 642 45.66 -8.60 -2.88
CA MET A 642 45.47 -8.71 -4.34
C MET A 642 46.14 -9.95 -4.94
N GLY A 643 47.25 -10.44 -4.37
CA GLY A 643 47.93 -11.66 -4.85
C GLY A 643 47.08 -12.92 -4.72
N ALA A 644 46.22 -13.02 -3.69
CA ALA A 644 45.34 -14.17 -3.48
C ALA A 644 44.15 -14.23 -4.47
N ALA A 645 43.84 -13.13 -5.17
CA ALA A 645 42.76 -13.08 -6.14
C ALA A 645 43.16 -13.57 -7.55
N GLN A 646 44.47 -13.72 -7.83
CA GLN A 646 44.97 -14.17 -9.14
C GLN A 646 45.46 -15.62 -9.18
N SER A 647 45.70 -16.28 -8.04
CA SER A 647 46.12 -17.69 -8.00
C SER A 647 45.10 -18.55 -7.23
N GLY A 648 44.20 -19.21 -7.96
CA GLY A 648 43.19 -20.07 -7.36
C GLY A 648 43.79 -21.17 -6.46
N GLY A 649 43.38 -21.20 -5.19
CA GLY A 649 43.68 -22.28 -4.23
C GLY A 649 43.74 -21.78 -2.77
N PRO A 650 43.21 -22.53 -1.78
CA PRO A 650 42.79 -21.98 -0.50
C PRO A 650 43.94 -21.87 0.51
N GLY A 651 44.03 -20.74 1.21
CA GLY A 651 44.88 -20.64 2.40
C GLY A 651 45.05 -19.23 2.96
N GLY A 652 44.45 -18.98 4.11
CA GLY A 652 45.10 -18.14 5.13
C GLY A 652 44.53 -16.74 5.41
N PHE A 653 43.36 -16.36 4.91
CA PHE A 653 42.74 -15.09 5.31
C PHE A 653 41.60 -15.31 6.32
N ASP A 654 41.85 -14.99 7.59
CA ASP A 654 40.83 -15.01 8.64
C ASP A 654 40.10 -13.66 8.70
N MET A 655 39.00 -13.60 7.95
CA MET A 655 38.10 -12.44 7.87
C MET A 655 37.43 -12.12 9.22
N ALA A 656 37.30 -13.10 10.12
CA ALA A 656 36.62 -12.93 11.39
C ALA A 656 37.48 -12.11 12.38
N ALA A 657 38.80 -12.32 12.38
CA ALA A 657 39.73 -11.56 13.22
C ALA A 657 39.84 -10.07 12.81
N PHE A 658 39.71 -9.78 11.51
CA PHE A 658 39.76 -8.40 10.99
C PHE A 658 38.50 -7.59 11.34
N LEU A 659 37.31 -8.19 11.22
CA LEU A 659 36.05 -7.53 11.53
C LEU A 659 35.81 -7.38 13.04
N ALA A 660 36.42 -8.21 13.87
CA ALA A 660 36.28 -8.16 15.33
C ALA A 660 37.11 -7.06 16.02
N GLY A 661 37.97 -6.32 15.29
CA GLY A 661 38.74 -5.21 15.84
C GLY A 661 39.73 -5.58 16.96
N SER A 662 40.08 -6.86 17.11
CA SER A 662 41.05 -7.30 18.12
C SER A 662 42.47 -7.11 17.59
N GLY A 663 43.08 -5.96 17.86
CA GLY A 663 44.50 -5.76 17.69
C GLY A 663 45.28 -6.76 18.55
N LYS A 664 46.15 -7.57 17.94
CA LYS A 664 47.16 -8.34 18.68
C LYS A 664 48.02 -7.34 19.45
N LYS A 665 48.01 -7.42 20.78
CA LYS A 665 49.08 -6.88 21.61
C LYS A 665 50.36 -7.61 21.22
N GLU A 666 51.39 -6.86 20.83
CA GLU A 666 52.75 -7.38 20.76
C GLU A 666 53.19 -7.77 22.18
N GLU A 667 53.44 -9.05 22.41
CA GLU A 667 54.30 -9.49 23.50
C GLU A 667 55.76 -9.49 22.99
N PRO A 668 56.74 -9.04 23.81
CA PRO A 668 58.11 -8.93 23.38
C PRO A 668 58.78 -10.31 23.24
N ALA A 669 59.77 -10.37 22.35
CA ALA A 669 60.51 -11.57 21.95
C ALA A 669 61.16 -12.33 23.12
N PRO A 670 61.31 -13.67 23.02
CA PRO A 670 61.86 -14.47 24.10
C PRO A 670 63.39 -14.39 24.13
N GLU A 671 63.94 -14.08 25.30
CA GLU A 671 65.33 -14.40 25.63
C GLU A 671 65.47 -15.90 25.88
N ALA A 672 66.45 -16.50 25.23
CA ALA A 672 66.89 -17.86 25.47
C ALA A 672 67.65 -17.94 26.80
N VAL A 673 67.38 -18.93 27.65
CA VAL A 673 68.40 -19.75 28.38
C VAL A 673 67.74 -21.01 29.00
N SER A 674 68.22 -22.15 28.50
CA SER A 674 68.53 -23.47 29.10
C SER A 674 67.74 -24.16 30.24
N SER A 675 67.58 -25.47 29.98
CA SER A 675 67.82 -26.63 30.86
C SER A 675 66.69 -27.14 31.77
N GLY A 676 66.07 -28.25 31.34
CA GLY A 676 66.49 -29.59 31.79
C GLY A 676 65.89 -30.17 33.09
N SER A 677 65.30 -31.37 32.92
CA SER A 677 65.00 -32.39 33.96
C SER A 677 63.78 -32.11 34.87
N SER A 678 63.04 -33.06 35.45
CA SER A 678 62.84 -34.51 35.27
C SER A 678 61.71 -34.94 36.23
N LYS A 679 61.11 -36.11 35.96
CA LYS A 679 60.45 -37.04 36.90
C LYS A 679 59.20 -36.62 37.71
N GLY A 680 58.12 -37.37 37.47
CA GLY A 680 57.57 -38.28 38.48
C GLY A 680 56.33 -37.83 39.28
N PRO A 681 55.55 -38.79 39.84
CA PRO A 681 54.09 -38.76 39.84
C PRO A 681 53.47 -38.59 41.25
N GLY A 682 52.15 -38.33 41.32
CA GLY A 682 51.44 -38.42 42.60
C GLY A 682 49.99 -37.94 42.62
N ASN A 683 49.07 -38.91 42.51
CA ASN A 683 47.96 -39.20 43.43
C ASN A 683 47.11 -38.04 44.01
N GLY A 684 45.78 -38.16 43.89
CA GLY A 684 44.85 -37.40 44.74
C GLY A 684 43.42 -37.37 44.22
N GLY A 685 42.56 -38.20 44.81
CA GLY A 685 41.17 -38.38 44.39
C GLY A 685 40.22 -37.22 44.71
N GLY A 686 38.99 -37.34 44.20
CA GLY A 686 37.95 -36.36 44.48
C GLY A 686 36.65 -36.64 43.73
N LYS A 687 35.79 -37.46 44.33
CA LYS A 687 34.35 -37.57 44.01
C LYS A 687 33.71 -36.18 43.89
N LYS A 688 32.87 -35.95 42.88
CA LYS A 688 31.40 -35.81 42.99
C LYS A 688 30.81 -35.15 41.73
N ALA A 689 29.91 -35.93 41.12
CA ALA A 689 28.63 -35.56 40.54
C ALA A 689 28.28 -34.07 40.38
N LYS A 690 27.90 -33.70 39.16
CA LYS A 690 26.66 -32.95 38.89
C LYS A 690 26.34 -32.93 37.39
N ARG A 691 25.05 -33.18 37.13
CA ARG A 691 24.21 -32.70 36.03
C ARG A 691 24.46 -33.23 34.62
#